data_AF-A0A0M0K4L7-F1
#
_entry.id   AF-A0A0M0K4L7-F1
#
_cell.length_a   1.000
_cell.length_b   1.000
_cell.length_c   1.000
_cell.angle_alpha   90.00
_cell.angle_beta   90.00
_cell.angle_gamma   90.00
#
_symmetry.space_group_name_H-M   'P 1'
#
loop_
_entity.id
_entity.type
_entity.pdbx_description
1 polymer ?
#
loop_
_entity_poly.entity_id
_entity_poly.type
_entity_poly.pdbx_seq_one_letter_code
_entity_poly.pdbx_strand_id
1 'polypeptide(L)'
;MSVAKKSRTSEPRFNLCDRASLEAAIAALPTADDDTWSVLPTTLAGAGLQHDEPAARAHVLAFSKWAKEAIGRLPLAPPAEFEATDFNDYYKIVMSRVQYLYSQASSGLPCGTAPTSPVVQFMTQLRRRPQFHLGGELRTLGCFDVRSAWPVAELPLVGDLDTSLATFREALRRVGARKFSRATLELLVRSRGAPSATMEEALQPVCDEWIGALDGLCLFTLLDEDADFSGGEAVEAKTVVQDGVVVVLVQGPWFRCTFCETPLLQVMAQFMTEAMTSTGDADAAGWCREACFNFACCAHHVHATTPRGWASFFSGRRSPHPDFHLLQHLYFGEALGGITSSSLFAGRVFGSVGHGPGSPPSRLGLTGTLAHEGPMACFALHPELDAHMPVSSIFWHLLFWSLTSNHTVLPDAFGTGTFQSMLVDLQLLERVHMVRQDSGLLERFAQIFPTTPKFASEIEKYAEVAKAVALGFNHGGAGGFFGEKRRACTEFSLAAKLVKTIRTVRPAADGAIAGGRSVVVGYAGKLGDADGSWADYDVAKEGMPAKFIASVEAPRQQLWDRMLAYGRKGDALHDRMLASGDAGPKPPLLLRRDALALASALSQVLASPSMSDPRYAAMKERLAGFVQAVEAAGAALPE
;
A
#
# COMPACT_ATOMS: atom_id res chain seq x y z
N MET A 1 -50.77 34.38 7.85
CA MET A 1 -49.87 33.70 8.81
C MET A 1 -48.92 32.81 8.02
N SER A 2 -47.67 33.23 7.93
CA SER A 2 -46.57 32.52 7.27
C SER A 2 -46.06 31.43 8.21
N VAL A 3 -46.12 30.16 7.78
CA VAL A 3 -45.38 29.07 8.41
C VAL A 3 -44.13 28.87 7.58
N ALA A 4 -43.00 29.35 8.13
CA ALA A 4 -41.70 29.31 7.50
C ALA A 4 -41.30 27.86 7.17
N LYS A 5 -41.14 27.58 5.87
CA LYS A 5 -40.27 26.49 5.40
C LYS A 5 -38.86 26.81 5.92
N LYS A 6 -38.40 26.08 6.93
CA LYS A 6 -36.97 26.02 7.25
C LYS A 6 -36.26 25.38 6.06
N SER A 7 -35.83 26.23 5.13
CA SER A 7 -34.69 25.95 4.26
C SER A 7 -33.51 25.64 5.17
N ARG A 8 -33.15 24.35 5.27
CA ARG A 8 -31.79 23.92 5.59
C ARG A 8 -31.15 23.49 4.28
N THR A 9 -30.88 24.44 3.40
CA THR A 9 -29.77 24.31 2.45
C THR A 9 -28.48 24.61 3.24
N SER A 10 -28.08 23.70 4.12
CA SER A 10 -26.67 23.61 4.48
C SER A 10 -26.08 22.64 3.47
N GLU A 11 -25.22 23.14 2.59
CA GLU A 11 -24.30 22.27 1.83
C GLU A 11 -23.76 21.20 2.78
N PRO A 12 -23.72 19.91 2.38
CA PRO A 12 -23.12 18.89 3.22
C PRO A 12 -21.64 19.21 3.34
N ARG A 13 -21.26 19.86 4.45
CA ARG A 13 -19.88 19.94 4.89
C ARG A 13 -19.54 18.59 5.49
N PHE A 14 -18.94 17.75 4.65
CA PHE A 14 -18.21 16.54 5.04
C PHE A 14 -17.03 16.96 5.94
N ASN A 15 -17.31 17.06 7.24
CA ASN A 15 -16.38 17.56 8.27
C ASN A 15 -16.72 16.93 9.65
N LEU A 16 -17.20 15.68 9.68
CA LEU A 16 -17.70 15.04 10.91
C LEU A 16 -16.61 14.28 11.68
N CYS A 17 -15.48 13.94 11.06
CA CYS A 17 -14.30 13.44 11.76
C CYS A 17 -13.40 14.60 12.20
N ASP A 18 -13.93 15.44 13.09
CA ASP A 18 -13.24 16.63 13.57
C ASP A 18 -12.56 16.43 14.93
N ARG A 19 -11.64 17.34 15.23
CA ARG A 19 -10.90 17.36 16.49
C ARG A 19 -11.80 17.34 17.73
N ALA A 20 -12.92 18.06 17.68
CA ALA A 20 -13.86 18.17 18.79
C ALA A 20 -14.51 16.81 19.11
N SER A 21 -14.80 16.00 18.09
CA SER A 21 -15.34 14.65 18.24
C SER A 21 -14.33 13.71 18.91
N LEU A 22 -13.05 13.80 18.54
CA LEU A 22 -11.98 13.06 19.21
C LEU A 22 -11.79 13.49 20.67
N GLU A 23 -11.82 14.80 20.95
CA GLU A 23 -11.72 15.34 22.31
C GLU A 23 -12.89 14.90 23.19
N ALA A 24 -14.12 14.94 22.68
CA ALA A 24 -15.30 14.43 23.35
C ALA A 24 -15.19 12.93 23.65
N ALA A 25 -14.69 12.15 22.68
CA ALA A 25 -14.45 10.73 22.85
C ALA A 25 -13.43 10.43 23.95
N ILE A 26 -12.31 11.15 23.97
CA ILE A 26 -11.25 11.01 24.99
C ILE A 26 -11.77 11.42 26.37
N ALA A 27 -12.52 12.51 26.48
CA ALA A 27 -13.13 12.95 27.73
C ALA A 27 -14.03 11.87 28.34
N ALA A 28 -14.78 11.15 27.48
CA ALA A 28 -15.68 10.06 27.84
C ALA A 28 -14.98 8.71 28.12
N LEU A 29 -13.66 8.59 27.94
CA LEU A 29 -12.93 7.37 28.29
C LEU A 29 -12.92 7.14 29.81
N PRO A 30 -12.93 5.87 30.28
CA PRO A 30 -12.98 5.55 31.71
C PRO A 30 -11.71 5.97 32.45
N THR A 31 -11.82 6.28 33.74
CA THR A 31 -10.66 6.68 34.58
C THR A 31 -10.40 5.76 35.77
N ALA A 32 -11.34 4.86 36.06
CA ALA A 32 -11.24 3.87 37.11
C ALA A 32 -11.81 2.54 36.62
N ASP A 33 -11.34 1.45 37.19
CA ASP A 33 -11.88 0.12 36.97
C ASP A 33 -13.13 -0.07 37.85
N ASP A 34 -14.30 0.24 37.31
CA ASP A 34 -15.58 0.18 38.02
C ASP A 34 -16.71 -0.40 37.13
N ASP A 35 -17.88 -0.64 37.71
CA ASP A 35 -19.00 -1.28 37.00
C ASP A 35 -19.79 -0.33 36.08
N THR A 36 -19.34 0.92 35.91
CA THR A 36 -20.06 1.91 35.09
C THR A 36 -19.79 1.77 33.59
N TRP A 37 -18.82 0.93 33.22
CA TRP A 37 -18.43 0.70 31.84
C TRP A 37 -17.93 -0.73 31.62
N SER A 38 -17.93 -1.15 30.36
CA SER A 38 -17.36 -2.42 29.93
C SER A 38 -16.76 -2.30 28.53
N VAL A 39 -15.93 -3.27 28.15
CA VAL A 39 -15.45 -3.40 26.78
C VAL A 39 -16.48 -4.20 26.00
N LEU A 40 -16.92 -3.68 24.84
CA LEU A 40 -17.92 -4.36 24.03
C LEU A 40 -17.43 -5.77 23.63
N PRO A 41 -18.29 -6.81 23.65
CA PRO A 41 -17.90 -8.15 23.20
C PRO A 41 -17.32 -8.17 21.78
N THR A 42 -17.80 -7.30 20.90
CA THR A 42 -17.28 -7.13 19.54
C THR A 42 -15.88 -6.53 19.52
N THR A 43 -15.59 -5.59 20.41
CA THR A 43 -14.24 -5.04 20.60
C THR A 43 -13.32 -6.13 21.15
N LEU A 44 -13.75 -6.88 22.17
CA LEU A 44 -12.98 -7.99 22.72
C LEU A 44 -12.69 -9.05 21.64
N ALA A 45 -13.68 -9.46 20.85
CA ALA A 45 -13.48 -10.43 19.77
C ALA A 45 -12.58 -9.89 18.65
N GLY A 46 -12.77 -8.64 18.23
CA GLY A 46 -11.91 -7.98 17.23
C GLY A 46 -10.46 -7.82 17.71
N ALA A 47 -10.30 -7.64 19.02
CA ALA A 47 -9.04 -7.63 19.73
C ALA A 47 -8.54 -9.05 20.12
N GLY A 48 -9.25 -10.14 19.82
CA GLY A 48 -8.83 -11.48 20.30
C GLY A 48 -8.74 -11.63 21.83
N LEU A 49 -9.40 -10.75 22.59
CA LEU A 49 -9.48 -10.70 24.06
C LEU A 49 -10.84 -11.19 24.58
N GLN A 50 -11.62 -11.94 23.79
CA GLN A 50 -12.96 -12.42 24.18
C GLN A 50 -12.98 -13.34 25.42
N HIS A 51 -11.81 -13.77 25.89
CA HIS A 51 -11.64 -14.59 27.10
C HIS A 51 -10.80 -13.90 28.19
N ASP A 52 -10.45 -12.61 28.01
CA ASP A 52 -9.64 -11.84 28.97
C ASP A 52 -10.08 -10.37 29.02
N GLU A 53 -11.35 -10.16 29.43
CA GLU A 53 -11.90 -8.82 29.63
C GLU A 53 -11.13 -7.99 30.68
N PRO A 54 -10.63 -8.56 31.81
CA PRO A 54 -9.84 -7.80 32.77
C PRO A 54 -8.58 -7.17 32.17
N ALA A 55 -7.83 -7.90 31.33
CA ALA A 55 -6.67 -7.34 30.64
C ALA A 55 -7.08 -6.21 29.68
N ALA A 56 -8.16 -6.40 28.92
CA ALA A 56 -8.69 -5.38 28.02
C ALA A 56 -9.04 -4.09 28.78
N ARG A 57 -9.72 -4.21 29.93
CA ARG A 57 -10.06 -3.07 30.80
C ARG A 57 -8.81 -2.35 31.30
N ALA A 58 -7.80 -3.08 31.76
CA ALA A 58 -6.53 -2.50 32.20
C ALA A 58 -5.82 -1.72 31.07
N HIS A 59 -5.80 -2.26 29.85
CA HIS A 59 -5.22 -1.58 28.68
C HIS A 59 -5.96 -0.30 28.32
N VAL A 60 -7.30 -0.33 28.34
CA VAL A 60 -8.14 0.85 28.08
C VAL A 60 -7.90 1.94 29.13
N LEU A 61 -7.79 1.58 30.41
CA LEU A 61 -7.51 2.54 31.49
C LEU A 61 -6.13 3.18 31.36
N ALA A 62 -5.10 2.38 31.05
CA ALA A 62 -3.74 2.88 30.83
C ALA A 62 -3.70 3.89 29.66
N PHE A 63 -4.30 3.52 28.53
CA PHE A 63 -4.43 4.42 27.38
C PHE A 63 -5.27 5.67 27.71
N SER A 64 -6.40 5.53 28.40
CA SER A 64 -7.28 6.66 28.74
C SER A 64 -6.59 7.71 29.58
N LYS A 65 -5.87 7.29 30.63
CA LYS A 65 -5.10 8.21 31.48
C LYS A 65 -4.10 9.00 30.65
N TRP A 66 -3.34 8.31 29.79
CA TRP A 66 -2.39 8.95 28.90
C TRP A 66 -3.09 9.87 27.88
N ALA A 67 -4.16 9.43 27.24
CA ALA A 67 -4.83 10.15 26.16
C ALA A 67 -5.43 11.47 26.65
N LYS A 68 -6.00 11.50 27.86
CA LYS A 68 -6.51 12.72 28.49
C LYS A 68 -5.42 13.77 28.74
N GLU A 69 -4.20 13.34 29.03
CA GLU A 69 -3.04 14.23 29.18
C GLU A 69 -2.43 14.61 27.81
N ALA A 70 -2.43 13.68 26.86
CA ALA A 70 -1.78 13.83 25.56
C ALA A 70 -2.61 14.66 24.56
N ILE A 71 -3.94 14.61 24.62
CA ILE A 71 -4.78 15.31 23.64
C ILE A 71 -4.51 16.82 23.66
N GLY A 72 -4.33 17.43 24.82
CA GLY A 72 -3.98 18.85 24.94
C GLY A 72 -2.59 19.22 24.37
N ARG A 73 -1.72 18.23 24.14
CA ARG A 73 -0.38 18.40 23.55
C ARG A 73 -0.31 17.96 22.09
N LEU A 74 -1.34 17.28 21.58
CA LEU A 74 -1.35 16.82 20.19
C LEU A 74 -1.33 18.06 19.27
N PRO A 75 -0.37 18.16 18.34
CA PRO A 75 -0.26 19.33 17.48
C PRO A 75 -1.58 19.58 16.76
N LEU A 76 -2.03 20.84 16.77
CA LEU A 76 -3.02 21.27 15.81
C LEU A 76 -2.30 21.36 14.47
N ALA A 77 -2.42 20.33 13.64
CA ALA A 77 -1.97 20.47 12.26
C ALA A 77 -2.83 21.57 11.59
N PRO A 78 -2.23 22.59 10.97
CA PRO A 78 -2.98 23.53 10.15
C PRO A 78 -3.81 22.77 9.09
N PRO A 79 -4.99 23.27 8.66
CA PRO A 79 -5.70 22.71 7.51
C PRO A 79 -4.77 22.51 6.30
N ALA A 80 -3.90 23.49 6.02
CA ALA A 80 -2.88 23.40 4.97
C ALA A 80 -1.87 22.24 5.14
N GLU A 81 -1.63 21.78 6.38
CA GLU A 81 -0.83 20.59 6.67
C GLU A 81 -1.65 19.30 6.60
N PHE A 82 -2.96 19.32 6.80
CA PHE A 82 -3.84 18.20 6.44
C PHE A 82 -4.13 18.13 4.91
N GLU A 83 -3.85 19.23 4.21
CA GLU A 83 -4.15 19.47 2.79
C GLU A 83 -2.91 19.40 1.88
N ALA A 84 -1.70 19.22 2.41
CA ALA A 84 -0.52 18.96 1.60
C ALA A 84 -0.66 17.59 0.89
N THR A 85 0.18 17.31 -0.12
CA THR A 85 0.14 16.09 -0.93
C THR A 85 0.59 14.82 -0.18
N ASP A 86 0.55 14.85 1.15
CA ASP A 86 1.49 14.18 2.05
C ASP A 86 0.87 13.08 2.92
N PHE A 87 -0.29 12.59 2.54
CA PHE A 87 -0.72 11.27 2.96
C PHE A 87 0.00 10.18 2.18
N ASN A 88 1.31 10.06 2.42
CA ASN A 88 2.13 9.05 1.78
C ASN A 88 2.72 8.10 2.82
N ASP A 89 2.70 6.83 2.49
CA ASP A 89 3.60 5.88 3.12
C ASP A 89 5.02 6.19 2.61
N TYR A 90 6.02 6.19 3.50
CA TYR A 90 7.41 6.54 3.22
C TYR A 90 7.95 5.84 1.96
N TYR A 91 7.53 4.59 1.73
CA TYR A 91 7.94 3.83 0.55
C TYR A 91 7.56 4.49 -0.79
N LYS A 92 6.53 5.33 -0.84
CA LYS A 92 6.12 6.02 -2.08
C LYS A 92 7.16 7.03 -2.56
N ILE A 93 7.86 7.70 -1.65
CA ILE A 93 8.96 8.60 -2.00
C ILE A 93 10.14 7.80 -2.58
N VAL A 94 10.47 6.66 -1.97
CA VAL A 94 11.52 5.76 -2.45
C VAL A 94 11.14 5.18 -3.83
N MET A 95 9.95 4.57 -3.95
CA MET A 95 9.45 3.98 -5.19
C MET A 95 9.36 5.00 -6.31
N SER A 96 8.84 6.21 -6.06
CA SER A 96 8.71 7.26 -7.08
C SER A 96 10.06 7.66 -7.67
N ARG A 97 11.12 7.77 -6.86
CA ARG A 97 12.47 8.07 -7.38
C ARG A 97 13.03 6.93 -8.22
N VAL A 98 12.78 5.67 -7.84
CA VAL A 98 13.16 4.50 -8.64
C VAL A 98 12.39 4.47 -9.96
N GLN A 99 11.08 4.70 -9.91
CA GLN A 99 10.20 4.80 -11.09
C GLN A 99 10.62 5.95 -11.99
N TYR A 100 11.01 7.11 -11.43
CA TYR A 100 11.48 8.27 -12.20
C TYR A 100 12.72 7.94 -12.99
N LEU A 101 13.76 7.36 -12.36
CA LEU A 101 14.97 6.94 -13.09
C LEU A 101 14.68 5.86 -14.13
N TYR A 102 13.78 4.92 -13.82
CA TYR A 102 13.36 3.92 -14.80
C TYR A 102 12.61 4.56 -15.99
N SER A 103 11.75 5.55 -15.75
CA SER A 103 11.09 6.36 -16.78
C SER A 103 12.09 7.14 -17.63
N GLN A 104 13.12 7.74 -17.02
CA GLN A 104 14.22 8.38 -17.74
C GLN A 104 14.91 7.36 -18.65
N ALA A 105 15.37 6.25 -18.07
CA ALA A 105 16.14 5.25 -18.79
C ALA A 105 15.37 4.64 -19.97
N SER A 106 14.09 4.33 -19.77
CA SER A 106 13.20 3.74 -20.79
C SER A 106 12.76 4.74 -21.88
N SER A 107 12.85 6.05 -21.63
CA SER A 107 12.52 7.07 -22.65
C SER A 107 13.59 7.20 -23.75
N GLY A 108 14.82 6.72 -23.48
CA GLY A 108 15.98 6.90 -24.35
C GLY A 108 16.44 8.35 -24.48
N LEU A 109 15.96 9.25 -23.62
CA LEU A 109 16.33 10.67 -23.61
C LEU A 109 17.45 10.96 -22.59
N PRO A 110 18.18 12.09 -22.73
CA PRO A 110 19.10 12.56 -21.70
C PRO A 110 18.40 12.73 -20.34
N CYS A 111 19.16 12.55 -19.26
CA CYS A 111 18.63 12.72 -17.91
C CYS A 111 18.11 14.15 -17.67
N GLY A 112 17.07 14.26 -16.85
CA GLY A 112 16.43 15.54 -16.51
C GLY A 112 15.43 16.05 -17.56
N THR A 113 15.23 15.33 -18.67
CA THR A 113 14.11 15.62 -19.59
C THR A 113 12.81 15.10 -18.98
N ALA A 114 11.70 15.85 -19.08
CA ALA A 114 10.43 15.43 -18.47
C ALA A 114 9.97 14.10 -19.10
N PRO A 115 9.93 12.98 -18.34
CA PRO A 115 9.60 11.70 -18.93
C PRO A 115 8.09 11.53 -18.95
N THR A 116 7.56 11.13 -20.10
CA THR A 116 6.12 10.93 -20.31
C THR A 116 5.74 9.45 -20.35
N SER A 117 6.71 8.54 -20.22
CA SER A 117 6.53 7.09 -20.30
C SER A 117 7.44 6.37 -19.30
N PRO A 118 7.05 5.21 -18.75
CA PRO A 118 5.73 4.60 -18.90
C PRO A 118 4.62 5.39 -18.19
N VAL A 119 3.45 5.42 -18.82
CA VAL A 119 2.18 5.80 -18.20
C VAL A 119 1.59 4.56 -17.55
N VAL A 120 0.96 4.72 -16.39
CA VAL A 120 0.25 3.66 -15.70
C VAL A 120 -1.15 4.10 -15.37
N GLN A 121 -2.03 3.14 -15.15
CA GLN A 121 -3.37 3.36 -14.63
C GLN A 121 -3.55 2.61 -13.31
N PHE A 122 -3.95 3.33 -12.27
CA PHE A 122 -4.43 2.79 -11.01
C PHE A 122 -5.96 2.79 -10.99
N MET A 123 -6.54 1.82 -10.31
CA MET A 123 -7.97 1.68 -10.10
C MET A 123 -8.25 1.40 -8.63
N THR A 124 -9.18 2.15 -8.03
CA THR A 124 -9.70 1.83 -6.70
C THR A 124 -10.63 0.61 -6.76
N GLN A 125 -10.63 -0.19 -5.70
CA GLN A 125 -11.40 -1.40 -5.55
C GLN A 125 -12.07 -1.40 -4.19
N LEU A 126 -13.37 -1.69 -4.17
CA LEU A 126 -14.11 -2.05 -2.99
C LEU A 126 -14.24 -3.57 -2.95
N ARG A 127 -13.49 -4.24 -2.07
CA ARG A 127 -13.39 -5.70 -2.02
C ARG A 127 -14.46 -6.35 -1.14
N ARG A 128 -15.09 -5.56 -0.28
CA ARG A 128 -16.22 -5.99 0.58
C ARG A 128 -17.24 -4.86 0.64
N ARG A 129 -18.53 -5.21 0.58
CA ARG A 129 -19.61 -4.24 0.76
C ARG A 129 -19.51 -3.58 2.15
N PRO A 130 -19.63 -2.24 2.23
CA PRO A 130 -19.65 -1.52 3.51
C PRO A 130 -20.98 -1.77 4.20
N GLN A 131 -21.04 -2.79 5.04
CA GLN A 131 -22.25 -3.14 5.79
C GLN A 131 -22.22 -2.53 7.19
N PHE A 132 -23.37 -2.04 7.67
CA PHE A 132 -23.52 -1.49 9.01
C PHE A 132 -24.91 -1.71 9.60
N HIS A 133 -25.04 -1.58 10.92
CA HIS A 133 -26.32 -1.80 11.60
C HIS A 133 -26.99 -0.48 11.97
N LEU A 134 -28.20 -0.23 11.45
CA LEU A 134 -29.00 0.94 11.82
C LEU A 134 -30.32 0.45 12.43
N GLY A 135 -30.57 0.80 13.70
CA GLY A 135 -31.78 0.37 14.41
C GLY A 135 -31.90 -1.15 14.55
N GLY A 136 -30.78 -1.89 14.53
CA GLY A 136 -30.74 -3.36 14.58
C GLY A 136 -30.85 -4.07 13.22
N GLU A 137 -31.06 -3.33 12.12
CA GLU A 137 -31.09 -3.88 10.76
C GLU A 137 -29.77 -3.67 10.03
N LEU A 138 -29.31 -4.68 9.30
CA LEU A 138 -28.13 -4.59 8.43
C LEU A 138 -28.46 -3.73 7.19
N ARG A 139 -27.62 -2.74 6.91
CA ARG A 139 -27.72 -1.74 5.84
C ARG A 139 -26.41 -1.67 5.06
N THR A 140 -26.43 -1.04 3.89
CA THR A 140 -25.23 -0.69 3.11
C THR A 140 -25.29 0.77 2.63
N LEU A 141 -24.13 1.38 2.42
CA LEU A 141 -24.05 2.73 1.85
C LEU A 141 -24.35 2.69 0.34
N GLY A 142 -25.38 3.41 -0.10
CA GLY A 142 -25.77 3.44 -1.52
C GLY A 142 -24.77 4.16 -2.43
N CYS A 143 -23.87 4.96 -1.86
CA CYS A 143 -22.89 5.75 -2.63
C CYS A 143 -21.79 4.91 -3.32
N PHE A 144 -21.60 3.65 -2.91
CA PHE A 144 -20.67 2.71 -3.57
C PHE A 144 -21.34 1.39 -3.99
N ASP A 145 -22.67 1.28 -3.95
CA ASP A 145 -23.44 0.10 -4.37
C ASP A 145 -24.60 0.58 -5.26
N VAL A 146 -24.30 0.74 -6.55
CA VAL A 146 -25.12 1.42 -7.56
C VAL A 146 -26.26 0.55 -8.09
N ARG A 147 -26.24 -0.79 -7.91
CA ARG A 147 -27.35 -1.74 -8.15
C ARG A 147 -26.87 -3.22 -8.14
N SER A 148 -27.61 -4.10 -7.45
CA SER A 148 -27.93 -5.54 -7.66
C SER A 148 -26.95 -6.56 -8.31
N ALA A 149 -25.67 -6.28 -8.55
CA ALA A 149 -24.77 -7.22 -9.24
C ALA A 149 -24.08 -8.29 -8.34
N TRP A 150 -24.19 -8.18 -7.01
CA TRP A 150 -23.72 -9.25 -6.11
C TRP A 150 -24.82 -10.27 -5.86
N PRO A 151 -24.51 -11.58 -5.83
CA PRO A 151 -25.51 -12.67 -5.71
C PRO A 151 -26.14 -12.82 -4.31
N VAL A 152 -26.26 -11.73 -3.53
CA VAL A 152 -26.78 -11.73 -2.15
C VAL A 152 -27.93 -10.73 -2.04
N ALA A 153 -28.95 -11.09 -1.25
CA ALA A 153 -30.19 -10.34 -1.02
C ALA A 153 -30.02 -8.82 -0.96
N GLU A 154 -30.96 -8.09 -1.57
CA GLU A 154 -31.00 -6.62 -1.58
C GLU A 154 -30.98 -6.07 -0.15
N LEU A 155 -29.89 -5.41 0.24
CA LEU A 155 -29.83 -4.65 1.48
C LEU A 155 -30.42 -3.25 1.24
N PRO A 156 -31.22 -2.70 2.16
CA PRO A 156 -31.76 -1.35 2.02
C PRO A 156 -30.62 -0.32 1.96
N LEU A 157 -30.65 0.51 0.90
CA LEU A 157 -29.65 1.55 0.64
C LEU A 157 -29.92 2.79 1.49
N VAL A 158 -28.86 3.44 1.94
CA VAL A 158 -28.94 4.76 2.58
C VAL A 158 -28.23 5.81 1.72
N GLY A 159 -28.94 6.92 1.46
CA GLY A 159 -28.47 8.04 0.63
C GLY A 159 -28.88 7.93 -0.84
N ASP A 160 -28.90 9.08 -1.53
CA ASP A 160 -29.08 9.17 -2.99
C ASP A 160 -27.72 9.10 -3.68
N LEU A 161 -27.62 8.31 -4.76
CA LEU A 161 -26.35 8.06 -5.46
C LEU A 161 -25.81 9.34 -6.09
N ASP A 162 -26.65 10.11 -6.78
CA ASP A 162 -26.21 11.29 -7.54
C ASP A 162 -25.67 12.37 -6.60
N THR A 163 -26.37 12.62 -5.49
CA THR A 163 -25.94 13.56 -4.45
C THR A 163 -24.63 13.11 -3.78
N SER A 164 -24.50 11.82 -3.51
CA SER A 164 -23.31 11.25 -2.87
C SER A 164 -22.11 11.29 -3.81
N LEU A 165 -22.29 10.92 -5.09
CA LEU A 165 -21.26 10.96 -6.11
C LEU A 165 -20.81 12.40 -6.39
N ALA A 166 -21.73 13.35 -6.49
CA ALA A 166 -21.40 14.75 -6.64
C ALA A 166 -20.51 15.25 -5.50
N THR A 167 -20.82 14.87 -4.26
CA THR A 167 -20.00 15.32 -3.13
C THR A 167 -18.66 14.58 -3.01
N PHE A 168 -18.65 13.28 -3.31
CA PHE A 168 -17.41 12.52 -3.39
C PHE A 168 -16.47 13.08 -4.48
N ARG A 169 -17.01 13.43 -5.66
CA ARG A 169 -16.27 14.10 -6.75
C ARG A 169 -15.70 15.43 -6.27
N GLU A 170 -16.44 16.21 -5.48
CA GLU A 170 -15.92 17.46 -4.94
C GLU A 170 -14.77 17.25 -3.94
N ALA A 171 -14.88 16.24 -3.07
CA ALA A 171 -13.76 15.84 -2.21
C ALA A 171 -12.54 15.41 -3.03
N LEU A 172 -12.75 14.62 -4.10
CA LEU A 172 -11.69 14.22 -5.03
C LEU A 172 -11.06 15.42 -5.75
N ARG A 173 -11.83 16.42 -6.19
CA ARG A 173 -11.29 17.64 -6.82
C ARG A 173 -10.34 18.36 -5.88
N ARG A 174 -10.73 18.52 -4.60
CA ARG A 174 -9.89 19.15 -3.59
C ARG A 174 -8.60 18.36 -3.33
N VAL A 175 -8.67 17.03 -3.32
CA VAL A 175 -7.48 16.16 -3.19
C VAL A 175 -6.58 16.26 -4.42
N GLY A 176 -7.16 16.22 -5.62
CA GLY A 176 -6.41 16.27 -6.88
C GLY A 176 -5.70 17.59 -7.12
N ALA A 177 -6.36 18.72 -6.81
CA ALA A 177 -5.83 20.07 -7.01
C ALA A 177 -4.62 20.41 -6.12
N ARG A 178 -4.26 19.54 -5.15
CA ARG A 178 -3.11 19.71 -4.27
C ARG A 178 -1.83 19.66 -5.08
N LYS A 179 -0.96 20.65 -4.88
CA LYS A 179 0.31 20.75 -5.59
C LYS A 179 1.45 20.16 -4.79
N PHE A 180 2.35 19.47 -5.48
CA PHE A 180 3.67 19.22 -4.93
C PHE A 180 4.38 20.56 -4.74
N SER A 181 5.04 20.73 -3.61
CA SER A 181 5.94 21.85 -3.39
C SER A 181 7.35 21.33 -3.11
N ARG A 182 8.35 21.98 -3.66
CA ARG A 182 9.77 21.71 -3.35
C ARG A 182 10.02 21.67 -1.85
N ALA A 183 9.53 22.64 -1.10
CA ALA A 183 9.71 22.71 0.35
C ALA A 183 9.15 21.46 1.06
N THR A 184 7.95 21.00 0.67
CA THR A 184 7.35 19.78 1.21
C THR A 184 8.19 18.57 0.83
N LEU A 185 8.58 18.41 -0.44
CA LEU A 185 9.35 17.25 -0.90
C LEU A 185 10.72 17.17 -0.22
N GLU A 186 11.42 18.29 -0.08
CA GLU A 186 12.70 18.37 0.63
C GLU A 186 12.54 18.03 2.12
N LEU A 187 11.50 18.52 2.77
CA LEU A 187 11.20 18.19 4.16
C LEU A 187 10.95 16.69 4.34
N LEU A 188 10.18 16.08 3.44
CA LEU A 188 9.86 14.65 3.50
C LEU A 188 11.11 13.78 3.30
N VAL A 189 11.99 14.14 2.36
CA VAL A 189 13.28 13.46 2.16
C VAL A 189 14.18 13.60 3.39
N ARG A 190 14.17 14.76 4.06
CA ARG A 190 14.95 15.00 5.28
C ARG A 190 14.39 14.31 6.52
N SER A 191 13.08 14.03 6.57
CA SER A 191 12.38 13.45 7.73
C SER A 191 12.69 11.95 7.96
N ARG A 192 13.81 11.47 7.44
CA ARG A 192 14.24 10.06 7.48
C ARG A 192 14.62 9.61 8.88
N GLY A 193 14.26 8.37 9.22
CA GLY A 193 14.77 7.70 10.42
C GLY A 193 16.13 7.04 10.15
N ALA A 194 16.82 6.61 11.21
CA ALA A 194 18.02 5.77 11.08
C ALA A 194 17.81 4.53 10.16
N PRO A 195 16.66 3.82 10.20
CA PRO A 195 16.43 2.66 9.33
C PRO A 195 16.37 2.98 7.84
N SER A 196 16.09 4.24 7.46
CA SER A 196 15.95 4.66 6.07
C SER A 196 17.11 5.50 5.54
N ALA A 197 18.08 5.85 6.39
CA ALA A 197 19.21 6.70 6.05
C ALA A 197 20.01 6.19 4.83
N THR A 198 20.34 4.90 4.80
CA THR A 198 21.12 4.30 3.70
C THR A 198 20.40 4.39 2.35
N MET A 199 19.08 4.18 2.32
CA MET A 199 18.31 4.32 1.09
C MET A 199 18.26 5.77 0.61
N GLU A 200 18.09 6.71 1.54
CA GLU A 200 18.05 8.14 1.22
C GLU A 200 19.41 8.64 0.72
N GLU A 201 20.52 8.20 1.33
CA GLU A 201 21.86 8.49 0.86
C GLU A 201 22.11 7.93 -0.54
N ALA A 202 21.67 6.70 -0.80
CA ALA A 202 21.79 6.08 -2.12
C ALA A 202 20.97 6.83 -3.19
N LEU A 203 19.80 7.36 -2.83
CA LEU A 203 18.90 8.09 -3.75
C LEU A 203 19.17 9.60 -3.85
N GLN A 204 20.05 10.14 -3.02
CA GLN A 204 20.40 11.57 -3.02
C GLN A 204 20.76 12.12 -4.41
N PRO A 205 21.50 11.40 -5.29
CA PRO A 205 21.87 11.90 -6.61
C PRO A 205 20.70 12.24 -7.54
N VAL A 206 19.53 11.62 -7.34
CA VAL A 206 18.33 11.78 -8.19
C VAL A 206 17.40 12.86 -7.65
N CYS A 207 17.57 13.24 -6.38
CA CYS A 207 16.56 13.95 -5.60
C CYS A 207 16.14 15.29 -6.24
N ASP A 208 17.08 16.11 -6.67
CA ASP A 208 16.78 17.46 -7.17
C ASP A 208 16.01 17.43 -8.50
N GLU A 209 16.34 16.48 -9.38
CA GLU A 209 15.67 16.30 -10.68
C GLU A 209 14.26 15.73 -10.49
N TRP A 210 14.13 14.74 -9.61
CA TRP A 210 12.84 14.17 -9.25
C TRP A 210 11.92 15.22 -8.61
N ILE A 211 12.45 16.07 -7.71
CA ILE A 211 11.71 17.20 -7.15
C ILE A 211 11.31 18.18 -8.26
N GLY A 212 12.24 18.54 -9.15
CA GLY A 212 11.96 19.43 -10.28
C GLY A 212 10.87 18.89 -11.22
N ALA A 213 10.78 17.56 -11.36
CA ALA A 213 9.75 16.90 -12.18
C ALA A 213 8.36 16.84 -11.51
N LEU A 214 8.26 17.17 -10.22
CA LEU A 214 7.01 17.19 -9.46
C LEU A 214 6.55 18.61 -9.09
N ASP A 215 7.50 19.49 -8.78
CA ASP A 215 7.24 20.79 -8.17
C ASP A 215 6.21 21.63 -8.94
N GLY A 216 5.23 22.17 -8.21
CA GLY A 216 4.13 22.96 -8.76
C GLY A 216 3.03 22.17 -9.47
N LEU A 217 3.21 20.88 -9.75
CA LEU A 217 2.21 20.03 -10.40
C LEU A 217 1.15 19.56 -9.40
N CYS A 218 -0.10 19.46 -9.87
CA CYS A 218 -1.18 18.86 -9.10
C CYS A 218 -0.99 17.34 -8.95
N LEU A 219 -1.55 16.77 -7.88
CA LEU A 219 -1.58 15.33 -7.64
C LEU A 219 -2.32 14.61 -8.76
N PHE A 220 -3.51 15.10 -9.12
CA PHE A 220 -4.24 14.71 -10.32
C PHE A 220 -5.29 15.76 -10.70
N THR A 221 -5.65 15.83 -11.99
CA THR A 221 -6.83 16.58 -12.44
C THR A 221 -8.02 15.65 -12.50
N LEU A 222 -9.08 15.91 -11.73
CA LEU A 222 -10.33 15.16 -11.88
C LEU A 222 -11.04 15.63 -13.16
N LEU A 223 -11.25 14.69 -14.08
CA LEU A 223 -11.94 14.94 -15.33
C LEU A 223 -13.48 14.86 -15.16
N ASP A 224 -14.17 15.48 -16.12
CA ASP A 224 -15.59 15.28 -16.31
C ASP A 224 -15.89 13.86 -16.81
N GLU A 225 -17.12 13.39 -16.61
CA GLU A 225 -17.50 11.99 -16.84
C GLU A 225 -17.39 11.57 -18.32
N ASP A 226 -17.51 12.52 -19.25
CA ASP A 226 -17.41 12.26 -20.69
C ASP A 226 -16.04 12.63 -21.27
N ALA A 227 -15.12 13.12 -20.44
CA ALA A 227 -13.79 13.52 -20.90
C ALA A 227 -13.00 12.30 -21.40
N ASP A 228 -12.16 12.56 -22.40
CA ASP A 228 -11.20 11.58 -22.92
C ASP A 228 -10.21 11.18 -21.81
N PHE A 229 -9.99 9.87 -21.68
CA PHE A 229 -9.10 9.26 -20.69
C PHE A 229 -8.06 8.36 -21.39
N SER A 230 -7.68 8.74 -22.61
CA SER A 230 -6.68 8.06 -23.44
C SER A 230 -5.25 8.20 -22.92
N GLY A 231 -4.99 9.17 -22.05
CA GLY A 231 -3.74 9.36 -21.31
C GLY A 231 -2.82 10.42 -21.90
N GLY A 232 -2.05 11.07 -21.03
CA GLY A 232 -1.16 12.17 -21.39
C GLY A 232 -0.03 12.40 -20.39
N GLU A 233 0.61 13.56 -20.50
CA GLU A 233 1.72 13.98 -19.62
C GLU A 233 1.24 14.39 -18.22
N ALA A 234 -0.05 14.68 -18.08
CA ALA A 234 -0.71 14.98 -16.82
C ALA A 234 -1.11 13.69 -16.07
N VAL A 235 -1.27 13.81 -14.76
CA VAL A 235 -1.98 12.80 -13.98
C VAL A 235 -3.45 13.19 -13.97
N GLU A 236 -4.29 12.31 -14.47
CA GLU A 236 -5.72 12.53 -14.64
C GLU A 236 -6.50 11.47 -13.86
N ALA A 237 -7.63 11.85 -13.29
CA ALA A 237 -8.51 10.96 -12.55
C ALA A 237 -9.93 11.02 -13.11
N LYS A 238 -10.65 9.90 -13.05
CA LYS A 238 -12.04 9.80 -13.48
C LYS A 238 -12.81 8.86 -12.56
N THR A 239 -14.02 9.25 -12.18
CA THR A 239 -14.97 8.34 -11.50
C THR A 239 -15.77 7.59 -12.55
N VAL A 240 -15.86 6.27 -12.43
CA VAL A 240 -16.69 5.43 -13.30
C VAL A 240 -17.47 4.43 -12.45
N VAL A 241 -18.58 3.93 -12.98
CA VAL A 241 -19.32 2.82 -12.35
C VAL A 241 -18.86 1.52 -13.02
N GLN A 242 -18.26 0.62 -12.24
CA GLN A 242 -17.83 -0.71 -12.68
C GLN A 242 -18.43 -1.75 -11.76
N ASP A 243 -19.07 -2.78 -12.35
CA ASP A 243 -19.73 -3.86 -11.62
C ASP A 243 -20.68 -3.39 -10.51
N GLY A 244 -21.38 -2.28 -10.76
CA GLY A 244 -22.30 -1.68 -9.79
C GLY A 244 -21.62 -0.94 -8.65
N VAL A 245 -20.34 -0.58 -8.75
CA VAL A 245 -19.60 0.17 -7.72
C VAL A 245 -18.95 1.41 -8.35
N VAL A 246 -18.96 2.53 -7.62
CA VAL A 246 -18.18 3.71 -8.00
C VAL A 246 -16.70 3.43 -7.76
N VAL A 247 -15.89 3.48 -8.82
CA VAL A 247 -14.44 3.37 -8.76
C VAL A 247 -13.78 4.62 -9.33
N VAL A 248 -12.59 4.94 -8.84
CA VAL A 248 -11.73 6.00 -9.35
C VAL A 248 -10.61 5.35 -10.17
N LEU A 249 -10.53 5.74 -11.44
CA LEU A 249 -9.39 5.45 -12.31
C LEU A 249 -8.45 6.65 -12.28
N VAL A 250 -7.15 6.41 -12.15
CA VAL A 250 -6.12 7.45 -12.24
C VAL A 250 -5.04 7.02 -13.19
N GLN A 251 -4.69 7.87 -14.15
CA GLN A 251 -3.74 7.58 -15.22
C GLN A 251 -2.72 8.71 -15.38
N GLY A 252 -1.49 8.37 -15.74
CA GLY A 252 -0.40 9.33 -15.95
C GLY A 252 0.98 8.71 -15.78
N PRO A 253 2.06 9.51 -15.78
CA PRO A 253 3.42 9.01 -15.60
C PRO A 253 3.58 8.21 -14.31
N TRP A 254 4.20 7.02 -14.38
CA TRP A 254 4.23 6.08 -13.24
C TRP A 254 4.72 6.70 -11.94
N PHE A 255 5.87 7.39 -12.00
CA PHE A 255 6.49 8.02 -10.85
C PHE A 255 5.63 9.09 -10.17
N ARG A 256 4.61 9.62 -10.86
CA ARG A 256 3.65 10.59 -10.32
C ARG A 256 2.39 9.90 -9.82
N CYS A 257 1.83 8.98 -10.61
CA CYS A 257 0.61 8.26 -10.25
C CYS A 257 0.74 7.42 -8.98
N THR A 258 1.94 6.97 -8.63
CA THR A 258 2.15 6.19 -7.39
C THR A 258 1.69 6.95 -6.13
N PHE A 259 1.76 8.29 -6.13
CA PHE A 259 1.30 9.14 -5.03
C PHE A 259 -0.22 9.19 -4.88
N CYS A 260 -0.98 8.73 -5.87
CA CYS A 260 -2.43 8.79 -5.82
C CYS A 260 -3.05 7.67 -4.98
N GLU A 261 -2.36 6.53 -4.77
CA GLU A 261 -2.90 5.36 -4.07
C GLU A 261 -3.46 5.72 -2.69
N THR A 262 -2.61 6.24 -1.80
CA THR A 262 -2.97 6.49 -0.39
C THR A 262 -4.00 7.61 -0.23
N PRO A 263 -3.85 8.80 -0.88
CA PRO A 263 -4.84 9.86 -0.77
C PRO A 263 -6.23 9.49 -1.30
N LEU A 264 -6.30 8.71 -2.39
CA LEU A 264 -7.58 8.21 -2.91
C LEU A 264 -8.27 7.28 -1.90
N LEU A 265 -7.50 6.37 -1.29
CA LEU A 265 -8.05 5.43 -0.33
C LEU A 265 -8.52 6.10 0.95
N GLN A 266 -7.79 7.09 1.43
CA GLN A 266 -8.20 7.85 2.61
C GLN A 266 -9.42 8.73 2.36
N VAL A 267 -9.50 9.43 1.21
CA VAL A 267 -10.69 10.24 0.92
C VAL A 267 -11.93 9.35 0.77
N MET A 268 -11.78 8.15 0.20
CA MET A 268 -12.84 7.15 0.20
C MET A 268 -13.20 6.68 1.62
N ALA A 269 -12.21 6.34 2.44
CA ALA A 269 -12.43 5.90 3.82
C ALA A 269 -13.11 6.97 4.66
N GLN A 270 -12.63 8.22 4.61
CA GLN A 270 -13.22 9.36 5.29
C GLN A 270 -14.65 9.62 4.80
N PHE A 271 -14.88 9.68 3.48
CA PHE A 271 -16.21 9.92 2.92
C PHE A 271 -17.22 8.86 3.36
N MET A 272 -16.86 7.58 3.30
CA MET A 272 -17.74 6.50 3.78
C MET A 272 -17.98 6.59 5.30
N THR A 273 -16.98 7.02 6.07
CA THR A 273 -17.11 7.22 7.51
C THR A 273 -18.16 8.27 7.84
N GLU A 274 -18.07 9.40 7.17
CA GLU A 274 -18.95 10.54 7.37
C GLU A 274 -20.37 10.25 6.88
N ALA A 275 -20.50 9.51 5.77
CA ALA A 275 -21.80 9.02 5.30
C ALA A 275 -22.47 8.09 6.32
N MET A 276 -21.72 7.17 6.96
CA MET A 276 -22.29 6.29 8.00
C MET A 276 -22.67 7.03 9.28
N THR A 277 -21.80 7.92 9.76
CA THR A 277 -22.06 8.67 11.00
C THR A 277 -23.25 9.63 10.83
N SER A 278 -23.38 10.27 9.68
CA SER A 278 -24.52 11.15 9.37
C SER A 278 -25.85 10.39 9.20
N THR A 279 -25.81 9.09 8.93
CA THR A 279 -27.00 8.25 8.72
C THR A 279 -27.47 7.50 9.98
N GLY A 280 -26.77 7.68 11.10
CA GLY A 280 -27.21 7.24 12.42
C GLY A 280 -26.61 5.91 12.91
N ASP A 281 -25.54 5.40 12.30
CA ASP A 281 -24.80 4.22 12.78
C ASP A 281 -24.18 4.47 14.17
N ALA A 282 -23.42 5.56 14.28
CA ALA A 282 -22.94 6.16 15.53
C ALA A 282 -22.68 7.65 15.28
N ASP A 283 -22.77 8.50 16.31
CA ASP A 283 -22.21 9.85 16.18
C ASP A 283 -20.67 9.79 16.10
N ALA A 284 -20.06 10.86 15.60
CA ALA A 284 -18.61 10.89 15.36
C ALA A 284 -17.78 10.65 16.64
N ALA A 285 -18.24 11.15 17.79
CA ALA A 285 -17.60 10.93 19.08
C ALA A 285 -17.72 9.46 19.53
N GLY A 286 -18.87 8.83 19.32
CA GLY A 286 -19.10 7.41 19.59
C GLY A 286 -18.19 6.52 18.76
N TRP A 287 -18.01 6.84 17.46
CA TRP A 287 -17.05 6.16 16.59
C TRP A 287 -15.60 6.32 17.10
N CYS A 288 -15.18 7.55 17.41
CA CYS A 288 -13.83 7.82 17.94
C CYS A 288 -13.57 7.07 19.25
N ARG A 289 -14.58 6.99 20.13
CA ARG A 289 -14.46 6.29 21.43
C ARG A 289 -14.18 4.81 21.22
N GLU A 290 -14.89 4.16 20.32
CA GLU A 290 -14.64 2.76 20.00
C GLU A 290 -13.26 2.56 19.36
N ALA A 291 -12.88 3.41 18.41
CA ALA A 291 -11.57 3.34 17.78
C ALA A 291 -10.44 3.43 18.83
N CYS A 292 -10.61 4.29 19.83
CA CYS A 292 -9.71 4.38 20.99
C CYS A 292 -9.64 3.08 21.82
N PHE A 293 -10.78 2.44 22.11
CA PHE A 293 -10.82 1.17 22.83
C PHE A 293 -10.10 0.05 22.07
N ASN A 294 -10.40 -0.09 20.77
CA ASN A 294 -9.78 -1.08 19.90
C ASN A 294 -8.27 -0.83 19.83
N PHE A 295 -7.86 0.42 19.61
CA PHE A 295 -6.45 0.80 19.57
C PHE A 295 -5.71 0.48 20.87
N ALA A 296 -6.26 0.86 22.01
CA ALA A 296 -5.65 0.63 23.32
C ALA A 296 -5.33 -0.86 23.53
N CYS A 297 -6.30 -1.73 23.25
CA CYS A 297 -6.09 -3.17 23.35
C CYS A 297 -4.99 -3.64 22.38
N CYS A 298 -5.04 -3.20 21.11
CA CYS A 298 -4.15 -3.73 20.05
C CYS A 298 -2.70 -3.30 20.28
N ALA A 299 -2.52 -2.03 20.61
CA ALA A 299 -1.24 -1.42 20.84
C ALA A 299 -0.53 -2.08 22.04
N HIS A 300 -1.25 -2.29 23.14
CA HIS A 300 -0.70 -2.96 24.32
C HIS A 300 -0.36 -4.43 24.08
N HIS A 301 -1.22 -5.18 23.38
CA HIS A 301 -0.92 -6.57 23.07
C HIS A 301 0.32 -6.72 22.21
N VAL A 302 0.45 -5.92 21.14
CA VAL A 302 1.65 -5.92 20.30
C VAL A 302 2.88 -5.58 21.15
N HIS A 303 2.80 -4.57 22.00
CA HIS A 303 3.91 -4.21 22.88
C HIS A 303 4.28 -5.32 23.87
N ALA A 304 3.30 -6.03 24.43
CA ALA A 304 3.51 -7.09 25.41
C ALA A 304 4.01 -8.40 24.81
N THR A 305 3.63 -8.71 23.56
CA THR A 305 3.91 -10.00 22.91
C THR A 305 5.08 -9.98 21.95
N THR A 306 5.63 -8.79 21.64
CA THR A 306 6.70 -8.66 20.65
C THR A 306 7.97 -8.07 21.28
N PRO A 307 9.16 -8.44 20.77
CA PRO A 307 10.39 -7.75 21.15
C PRO A 307 10.31 -6.25 20.85
N ARG A 308 10.97 -5.43 21.68
CA ARG A 308 11.10 -3.99 21.42
C ARG A 308 11.75 -3.76 20.04
N GLY A 309 11.13 -2.92 19.20
CA GLY A 309 11.63 -2.66 17.84
C GLY A 309 10.99 -3.54 16.75
N TRP A 310 10.19 -4.56 17.12
CA TRP A 310 9.65 -5.52 16.16
C TRP A 310 8.53 -4.93 15.29
N ALA A 311 7.66 -4.11 15.86
CA ALA A 311 6.45 -3.64 15.20
C ALA A 311 6.65 -2.33 14.41
N SER A 312 5.97 -2.26 13.27
CA SER A 312 5.85 -1.09 12.39
C SER A 312 4.38 -0.75 12.18
N PHE A 313 4.06 0.54 12.20
CA PHE A 313 2.69 1.02 12.02
C PHE A 313 2.44 1.46 10.58
N PHE A 314 1.53 0.75 9.88
CA PHE A 314 1.22 0.87 8.44
C PHE A 314 -0.26 1.22 8.16
N SER A 315 -0.85 2.16 8.89
CA SER A 315 -2.29 2.46 8.79
C SER A 315 -2.67 3.52 7.75
N GLY A 316 -1.70 4.22 7.14
CA GLY A 316 -1.96 5.44 6.36
C GLY A 316 -3.14 5.33 5.40
N ARG A 317 -3.22 4.25 4.62
CA ARG A 317 -4.23 4.07 3.54
C ARG A 317 -5.70 3.95 4.00
N ARG A 318 -5.97 3.53 5.24
CA ARG A 318 -7.34 3.26 5.71
C ARG A 318 -7.75 4.12 6.90
N SER A 319 -6.91 5.05 7.32
CA SER A 319 -7.21 5.98 8.40
C SER A 319 -8.23 7.03 7.98
N PRO A 320 -9.45 7.03 8.54
CA PRO A 320 -10.48 7.99 8.15
C PRO A 320 -10.41 9.29 8.98
N HIS A 321 -9.57 9.34 10.02
CA HIS A 321 -9.52 10.46 10.96
C HIS A 321 -8.06 10.87 11.24
N PRO A 322 -7.62 12.04 10.76
CA PRO A 322 -6.20 12.41 10.80
C PRO A 322 -5.69 12.74 12.22
N ASP A 323 -6.49 13.39 13.09
CA ASP A 323 -6.07 13.60 14.49
C ASP A 323 -5.95 12.28 15.27
N PHE A 324 -6.87 11.34 15.06
CA PHE A 324 -6.78 10.02 15.69
C PHE A 324 -5.52 9.28 15.21
N HIS A 325 -5.21 9.36 13.92
CA HIS A 325 -3.96 8.85 13.36
C HIS A 325 -2.71 9.45 14.03
N LEU A 326 -2.68 10.77 14.26
CA LEU A 326 -1.59 11.41 15.00
C LEU A 326 -1.54 10.94 16.45
N LEU A 327 -2.68 10.80 17.13
CA LEU A 327 -2.75 10.32 18.51
C LEU A 327 -2.15 8.90 18.64
N GLN A 328 -2.46 8.01 17.69
CA GLN A 328 -1.89 6.66 17.66
C GLN A 328 -0.36 6.68 17.53
N HIS A 329 0.16 7.53 16.64
CA HIS A 329 1.60 7.72 16.46
C HIS A 329 2.28 8.30 17.69
N LEU A 330 1.64 9.27 18.34
CA LEU A 330 2.14 9.85 19.58
C LEU A 330 2.19 8.80 20.69
N TYR A 331 1.16 7.94 20.80
CA TYR A 331 1.13 6.85 21.76
C TYR A 331 2.26 5.85 21.54
N PHE A 332 2.48 5.46 20.29
CA PHE A 332 3.59 4.58 19.92
C PHE A 332 4.96 5.21 20.19
N GLY A 333 5.11 6.51 20.02
CA GLY A 333 6.35 7.23 20.31
C GLY A 333 6.63 7.41 21.80
N GLU A 334 5.63 7.82 22.59
CA GLU A 334 5.79 8.21 23.99
C GLU A 334 5.57 7.06 24.98
N ALA A 335 4.47 6.31 24.82
CA ALA A 335 4.01 5.36 25.84
C ALA A 335 4.58 3.96 25.60
N LEU A 336 4.60 3.50 24.35
CA LEU A 336 5.04 2.14 24.03
C LEU A 336 6.51 2.09 23.59
N GLY A 337 6.95 3.07 22.80
CA GLY A 337 8.32 3.17 22.28
C GLY A 337 8.73 2.01 21.35
N GLY A 338 9.71 2.25 20.49
CA GLY A 338 10.29 1.19 19.63
C GLY A 338 9.35 0.70 18.52
N ILE A 339 8.38 1.51 18.12
CA ILE A 339 7.53 1.25 16.94
C ILE A 339 7.91 2.24 15.85
N THR A 340 8.21 1.72 14.67
CA THR A 340 8.48 2.54 13.48
C THR A 340 7.18 2.83 12.73
N SER A 341 7.17 3.78 11.81
CA SER A 341 5.96 4.15 11.07
C SER A 341 6.23 4.33 9.59
N SER A 342 5.26 4.00 8.74
CA SER A 342 5.29 4.42 7.33
C SER A 342 4.75 5.82 7.11
N SER A 343 4.09 6.44 8.10
CA SER A 343 3.35 7.69 7.89
C SER A 343 4.26 8.91 7.82
N LEU A 344 4.41 9.43 6.60
CA LEU A 344 5.08 10.70 6.37
C LEU A 344 4.34 11.88 7.00
N PHE A 345 3.01 11.84 7.00
CA PHE A 345 2.17 12.82 7.67
C PHE A 345 2.53 12.94 9.16
N ALA A 346 2.57 11.82 9.89
CA ALA A 346 2.97 11.82 11.30
C ALA A 346 4.43 12.29 11.46
N GLY A 347 5.35 11.77 10.66
CA GLY A 347 6.76 12.19 10.69
C GLY A 347 6.95 13.70 10.51
N ARG A 348 6.17 14.32 9.60
CA ARG A 348 6.20 15.75 9.33
C ARG A 348 5.60 16.56 10.47
N VAL A 349 4.40 16.24 10.92
CA VAL A 349 3.70 16.99 11.98
C VAL A 349 4.48 16.94 13.28
N PHE A 350 5.05 15.79 13.65
CA PHE A 350 5.90 15.71 14.84
C PHE A 350 7.30 16.30 14.63
N GLY A 351 7.79 16.34 13.38
CA GLY A 351 9.07 16.94 13.01
C GLY A 351 9.05 18.47 12.91
N SER A 352 7.94 19.08 12.49
CA SER A 352 7.79 20.53 12.27
C SER A 352 7.64 21.34 13.56
N VAL A 353 7.19 20.72 14.64
CA VAL A 353 6.90 21.40 15.92
C VAL A 353 8.17 21.74 16.74
N GLY A 354 9.37 21.32 16.29
CA GLY A 354 10.64 21.68 16.90
C GLY A 354 10.91 21.02 18.27
N HIS A 355 12.19 20.86 18.61
CA HIS A 355 12.65 20.26 19.87
C HIS A 355 12.56 21.23 21.06
N GLY A 356 11.35 21.68 21.40
CA GLY A 356 11.08 22.41 22.64
C GLY A 356 11.08 21.49 23.86
N PRO A 357 11.28 22.02 25.08
CA PRO A 357 11.07 21.27 26.31
C PRO A 357 9.59 20.87 26.41
N GLY A 358 9.31 19.56 26.35
CA GLY A 358 7.94 19.02 26.29
C GLY A 358 7.47 18.58 24.90
N SER A 359 8.28 18.75 23.85
CA SER A 359 8.01 18.18 22.52
C SER A 359 8.18 16.65 22.52
N PRO A 360 7.30 15.89 21.85
CA PRO A 360 7.42 14.43 21.77
C PRO A 360 8.79 14.03 21.20
N PRO A 361 9.46 13.02 21.77
CA PRO A 361 10.80 12.65 21.33
C PRO A 361 10.78 12.24 19.85
N SER A 362 11.75 12.81 19.15
CA SER A 362 12.10 12.71 17.74
C SER A 362 12.45 11.30 17.23
N ARG A 363 11.60 10.29 17.50
CA ARG A 363 11.92 8.87 17.25
C ARG A 363 10.84 8.09 16.51
N LEU A 364 9.93 8.74 15.79
CA LEU A 364 9.16 8.05 14.75
C LEU A 364 10.12 7.73 13.61
N GLY A 365 10.81 6.59 13.72
CA GLY A 365 11.65 6.08 12.64
C GLY A 365 10.77 5.76 11.45
N LEU A 366 10.92 6.50 10.35
CA LEU A 366 10.21 6.19 9.13
C LEU A 366 10.73 4.89 8.52
N THR A 367 9.82 4.00 8.14
CA THR A 367 10.15 2.72 7.51
C THR A 367 9.24 2.44 6.31
N GLY A 368 9.74 1.64 5.38
CA GLY A 368 9.00 1.24 4.20
C GLY A 368 9.78 0.21 3.39
N THR A 369 9.07 -0.63 2.66
CA THR A 369 9.63 -1.58 1.70
C THR A 369 9.10 -1.25 0.32
N LEU A 370 9.67 -1.84 -0.74
CA LEU A 370 9.01 -1.83 -2.04
C LEU A 370 7.58 -2.43 -1.98
N ALA A 371 6.74 -2.09 -2.97
CA ALA A 371 5.36 -2.55 -3.09
C ALA A 371 5.12 -3.34 -4.40
N HIS A 372 4.04 -4.12 -4.45
CA HIS A 372 3.69 -4.95 -5.63
C HIS A 372 3.53 -4.17 -6.93
N GLU A 373 3.26 -2.86 -6.87
CA GLU A 373 3.12 -2.04 -8.08
C GLU A 373 4.33 -2.15 -9.01
N GLY A 374 5.53 -2.35 -8.47
CA GLY A 374 6.77 -2.55 -9.22
C GLY A 374 6.74 -3.80 -10.09
N PRO A 375 6.71 -5.00 -9.49
CA PRO A 375 6.57 -6.25 -10.24
C PRO A 375 5.35 -6.28 -11.16
N MET A 376 4.21 -5.73 -10.72
CA MET A 376 2.99 -5.66 -11.53
C MET A 376 3.17 -4.81 -12.80
N ALA A 377 3.83 -3.65 -12.68
CA ALA A 377 4.13 -2.80 -13.84
C ALA A 377 5.13 -3.45 -14.77
N CYS A 378 6.21 -4.05 -14.24
CA CYS A 378 7.22 -4.72 -15.06
C CYS A 378 6.65 -5.93 -15.81
N PHE A 379 5.72 -6.68 -15.20
CA PHE A 379 5.00 -7.76 -15.88
C PHE A 379 4.19 -7.27 -17.09
N ALA A 380 3.56 -6.10 -16.97
CA ALA A 380 2.81 -5.49 -18.06
C ALA A 380 3.69 -4.82 -19.11
N LEU A 381 4.81 -4.22 -18.70
CA LEU A 381 5.74 -3.49 -19.56
C LEU A 381 6.71 -4.42 -20.31
N HIS A 382 7.05 -5.56 -19.73
CA HIS A 382 8.03 -6.52 -20.24
C HIS A 382 7.46 -7.93 -20.36
N PRO A 383 6.39 -8.14 -21.13
CA PRO A 383 5.82 -9.47 -21.32
C PRO A 383 6.85 -10.46 -21.90
N GLU A 384 7.88 -9.98 -22.59
CA GLU A 384 9.01 -10.77 -23.11
C GLU A 384 9.85 -11.44 -22.02
N LEU A 385 9.97 -10.83 -20.83
CA LEU A 385 10.69 -11.43 -19.71
C LEU A 385 9.93 -12.61 -19.10
N ASP A 386 8.62 -12.64 -19.31
CA ASP A 386 7.73 -13.54 -18.59
C ASP A 386 7.27 -14.73 -19.43
N ALA A 387 7.93 -15.03 -20.55
CA ALA A 387 7.49 -16.09 -21.46
C ALA A 387 7.38 -17.47 -20.77
N HIS A 388 8.30 -17.77 -19.85
CA HIS A 388 8.38 -19.06 -19.16
C HIS A 388 8.08 -18.99 -17.66
N MET A 389 8.68 -18.01 -16.97
CA MET A 389 8.56 -17.72 -15.53
C MET A 389 8.46 -16.20 -15.34
N PRO A 390 7.92 -15.66 -14.23
CA PRO A 390 7.66 -14.23 -14.06
C PRO A 390 8.92 -13.45 -13.66
N VAL A 391 9.93 -13.45 -14.53
CA VAL A 391 11.27 -12.85 -14.33
C VAL A 391 11.21 -11.33 -14.21
N SER A 392 10.18 -10.69 -14.76
CA SER A 392 9.93 -9.25 -14.59
C SER A 392 9.82 -8.83 -13.12
N SER A 393 9.39 -9.74 -12.23
CA SER A 393 9.40 -9.51 -10.79
C SER A 393 10.83 -9.36 -10.25
N ILE A 394 11.76 -10.22 -10.68
CA ILE A 394 13.18 -10.13 -10.30
C ILE A 394 13.80 -8.87 -10.91
N PHE A 395 13.48 -8.55 -12.16
CA PHE A 395 13.94 -7.32 -12.82
C PHE A 395 13.64 -6.08 -11.99
N TRP A 396 12.40 -5.91 -11.53
CA TRP A 396 12.05 -4.78 -10.66
C TRP A 396 12.85 -4.76 -9.36
N HIS A 397 13.02 -5.90 -8.70
CA HIS A 397 13.78 -5.98 -7.45
C HIS A 397 15.25 -5.60 -7.66
N LEU A 398 15.87 -6.05 -8.74
CA LEU A 398 17.26 -5.70 -9.06
C LEU A 398 17.43 -4.20 -9.36
N LEU A 399 16.46 -3.58 -10.05
CA LEU A 399 16.43 -2.12 -10.21
C LEU A 399 16.31 -1.43 -8.84
N PHE A 400 15.38 -1.88 -7.99
CA PHE A 400 15.22 -1.32 -6.65
C PHE A 400 16.51 -1.45 -5.83
N TRP A 401 17.17 -2.60 -5.88
CA TRP A 401 18.42 -2.87 -5.16
C TRP A 401 19.57 -2.01 -5.67
N SER A 402 19.72 -1.85 -6.99
CA SER A 402 20.79 -1.04 -7.56
C SER A 402 20.63 0.46 -7.21
N LEU A 403 19.40 0.94 -7.04
CA LEU A 403 19.14 2.33 -6.69
C LEU A 403 19.16 2.61 -5.19
N THR A 404 18.70 1.67 -4.35
CA THR A 404 18.48 1.92 -2.91
C THR A 404 19.46 1.21 -1.99
N SER A 405 20.21 0.22 -2.49
CA SER A 405 21.01 -0.73 -1.70
C SER A 405 20.21 -1.52 -0.65
N ASN A 406 18.87 -1.45 -0.69
CA ASN A 406 18.01 -2.22 0.19
C ASN A 406 17.56 -3.50 -0.52
N HIS A 407 18.04 -4.64 -0.03
CA HIS A 407 17.74 -5.95 -0.60
C HIS A 407 16.55 -6.65 0.07
N THR A 408 15.57 -5.88 0.54
CA THR A 408 14.27 -6.44 0.96
C THR A 408 13.49 -6.88 -0.27
N VAL A 409 12.75 -7.98 -0.15
CA VAL A 409 11.89 -8.51 -1.23
C VAL A 409 10.44 -8.64 -0.81
N LEU A 410 9.55 -8.55 -1.79
CA LEU A 410 8.12 -8.80 -1.67
C LEU A 410 7.74 -9.89 -2.68
N PRO A 411 7.81 -11.17 -2.26
CA PRO A 411 7.91 -12.32 -3.17
C PRO A 411 6.57 -12.80 -3.73
N ASP A 412 5.45 -12.42 -3.12
CA ASP A 412 4.11 -12.98 -3.39
C ASP A 412 3.40 -12.36 -4.60
N ALA A 413 4.06 -11.51 -5.40
CA ALA A 413 3.42 -10.92 -6.59
C ALA A 413 2.85 -12.00 -7.55
N PHE A 414 3.61 -13.08 -7.75
CA PHE A 414 3.28 -14.20 -8.64
C PHE A 414 3.53 -15.57 -7.98
N GLY A 415 3.45 -15.62 -6.64
CA GLY A 415 3.72 -16.79 -5.82
C GLY A 415 5.10 -16.77 -5.15
N THR A 416 5.11 -16.91 -3.82
CA THR A 416 6.31 -16.83 -3.00
C THR A 416 7.29 -17.98 -3.25
N GLY A 417 6.79 -19.22 -3.39
CA GLY A 417 7.62 -20.38 -3.71
C GLY A 417 8.32 -20.23 -5.07
N THR A 418 7.63 -19.62 -6.03
CA THR A 418 8.17 -19.31 -7.35
C THR A 418 9.27 -18.27 -7.29
N PHE A 419 9.03 -17.15 -6.60
CA PHE A 419 10.02 -16.09 -6.46
C PHE A 419 11.28 -16.56 -5.75
N GLN A 420 11.14 -17.31 -4.65
CA GLN A 420 12.27 -17.90 -3.93
C GLN A 420 13.11 -18.80 -4.83
N SER A 421 12.46 -19.64 -5.64
CA SER A 421 13.14 -20.55 -6.56
C SER A 421 13.94 -19.79 -7.61
N MET A 422 13.37 -18.74 -8.22
CA MET A 422 14.07 -17.90 -9.18
C MET A 422 15.30 -17.19 -8.57
N LEU A 423 15.22 -16.77 -7.30
CA LEU A 423 16.37 -16.20 -6.60
C LEU A 423 17.48 -17.22 -6.36
N VAL A 424 17.14 -18.49 -6.08
CA VAL A 424 18.12 -19.57 -5.94
C VAL A 424 18.80 -19.84 -7.28
N ASP A 425 18.02 -19.98 -8.35
CA ASP A 425 18.53 -20.25 -9.71
C ASP A 425 19.50 -19.15 -10.18
N LEU A 426 19.24 -17.90 -9.79
CA LEU A 426 20.09 -16.75 -10.10
C LEU A 426 21.21 -16.48 -9.06
N GLN A 427 21.33 -17.30 -8.02
CA GLN A 427 22.29 -17.13 -6.91
C GLN A 427 22.17 -15.76 -6.22
N LEU A 428 20.94 -15.25 -6.11
CA LEU A 428 20.64 -13.94 -5.51
C LEU A 428 20.08 -14.04 -4.09
N LEU A 429 19.64 -15.23 -3.65
CA LEU A 429 18.97 -15.40 -2.35
C LEU A 429 19.85 -14.95 -1.17
N GLU A 430 21.16 -15.23 -1.20
CA GLU A 430 22.09 -14.83 -0.13
C GLU A 430 22.25 -13.32 0.01
N ARG A 431 21.88 -12.55 -1.02
CA ARG A 431 21.90 -11.09 -0.99
C ARG A 431 20.67 -10.50 -0.32
N VAL A 432 19.62 -11.28 -0.11
CA VAL A 432 18.34 -10.81 0.44
C VAL A 432 18.48 -10.52 1.93
N HIS A 433 18.25 -9.26 2.31
CA HIS A 433 18.32 -8.84 3.70
C HIS A 433 17.07 -9.25 4.49
N MET A 434 15.90 -9.24 3.83
CA MET A 434 14.61 -9.51 4.47
C MET A 434 13.56 -9.90 3.43
N VAL A 435 12.71 -10.87 3.77
CA VAL A 435 11.55 -11.28 2.98
C VAL A 435 10.27 -10.80 3.67
N ARG A 436 9.40 -10.11 2.93
CA ARG A 436 8.15 -9.57 3.46
C ARG A 436 6.95 -10.43 3.02
N GLN A 437 6.23 -10.98 3.98
CA GLN A 437 4.98 -11.73 3.77
C GLN A 437 3.80 -10.75 3.69
N ASP A 438 3.06 -10.79 2.59
CA ASP A 438 1.87 -9.94 2.33
C ASP A 438 0.66 -10.73 1.77
N SER A 439 0.77 -12.07 1.72
CA SER A 439 -0.32 -13.02 1.50
C SER A 439 0.05 -14.44 1.95
N GLY A 440 -0.93 -15.35 2.00
CA GLY A 440 -0.74 -16.74 2.40
C GLY A 440 -0.52 -16.95 3.91
N LEU A 441 -0.31 -18.21 4.30
CA LEU A 441 -0.12 -18.60 5.71
C LEU A 441 1.30 -18.29 6.21
N LEU A 442 1.41 -17.76 7.43
CA LEU A 442 2.70 -17.46 8.08
C LEU A 442 3.63 -18.68 8.16
N GLU A 443 3.10 -19.86 8.46
CA GLU A 443 3.89 -21.10 8.54
C GLU A 443 4.49 -21.48 7.20
N ARG A 444 3.70 -21.44 6.14
CA ARG A 444 4.16 -21.79 4.80
C ARG A 444 5.22 -20.79 4.33
N PHE A 445 5.00 -19.51 4.58
CA PHE A 445 6.00 -18.48 4.28
C PHE A 445 7.33 -18.74 5.03
N ALA A 446 7.26 -19.11 6.31
CA ALA A 446 8.42 -19.48 7.11
C ALA A 446 9.12 -20.76 6.62
N GLN A 447 8.37 -21.73 6.06
CA GLN A 447 8.92 -22.94 5.45
C GLN A 447 9.63 -22.64 4.12
N ILE A 448 9.12 -21.71 3.31
CA ILE A 448 9.75 -21.30 2.04
C ILE A 448 11.05 -20.52 2.32
N PHE A 449 11.07 -19.69 3.35
CA PHE A 449 12.25 -18.92 3.79
C PHE A 449 12.68 -19.29 5.23
N PRO A 450 13.29 -20.47 5.43
CA PRO A 450 13.62 -20.94 6.77
C PRO A 450 14.70 -20.08 7.42
N THR A 451 15.72 -19.68 6.65
CA THR A 451 16.93 -19.01 7.16
C THR A 451 16.99 -17.51 6.87
N THR A 452 16.23 -17.01 5.90
CA THR A 452 16.19 -15.58 5.57
C THR A 452 15.42 -14.80 6.64
N PRO A 453 15.85 -13.58 7.02
CA PRO A 453 15.08 -12.73 7.93
C PRO A 453 13.70 -12.40 7.36
N LYS A 454 12.67 -12.39 8.21
CA LYS A 454 11.26 -12.34 7.82
C LYS A 454 10.53 -11.13 8.40
N PHE A 455 9.63 -10.55 7.60
CA PHE A 455 8.70 -9.48 7.98
C PHE A 455 7.26 -9.92 7.72
N ALA A 456 6.39 -9.88 8.73
CA ALA A 456 4.96 -10.19 8.56
C ALA A 456 4.17 -8.89 8.37
N SER A 457 3.64 -8.60 7.17
CA SER A 457 2.87 -7.36 6.92
C SER A 457 1.36 -7.56 6.79
N GLU A 458 0.87 -8.79 6.81
CA GLU A 458 -0.57 -9.11 6.84
C GLU A 458 -1.01 -9.55 8.25
N ILE A 459 -0.72 -8.72 9.26
CA ILE A 459 -1.21 -8.95 10.62
C ILE A 459 -2.57 -8.28 10.75
N GLU A 460 -3.62 -9.09 10.89
CA GLU A 460 -4.99 -8.64 11.07
C GLU A 460 -5.58 -9.05 12.43
N LYS A 461 -4.97 -9.99 13.16
CA LYS A 461 -5.48 -10.54 14.44
C LYS A 461 -4.37 -10.71 15.49
N TYR A 462 -4.75 -10.75 16.76
CA TYR A 462 -3.80 -10.84 17.89
C TYR A 462 -3.04 -12.16 17.89
N ALA A 463 -3.73 -13.25 17.55
CA ALA A 463 -3.13 -14.56 17.44
C ALA A 463 -2.02 -14.61 16.37
N GLU A 464 -2.13 -13.80 15.31
CA GLU A 464 -1.13 -13.74 14.24
C GLU A 464 0.16 -13.05 14.71
N VAL A 465 0.08 -12.09 15.64
CA VAL A 465 1.25 -11.46 16.26
C VAL A 465 2.10 -12.49 17.00
N ALA A 466 1.48 -13.20 17.95
CA ALA A 466 2.18 -14.21 18.75
C ALA A 466 2.70 -15.35 17.87
N LYS A 467 1.92 -15.75 16.87
CA LYS A 467 2.29 -16.78 15.88
C LYS A 467 3.47 -16.35 15.02
N ALA A 468 3.50 -15.12 14.52
CA ALA A 468 4.64 -14.59 13.75
C ALA A 468 5.91 -14.59 14.58
N VAL A 469 5.85 -14.15 15.85
CA VAL A 469 6.99 -14.20 16.78
C VAL A 469 7.46 -15.65 16.99
N ALA A 470 6.54 -16.58 17.24
CA ALA A 470 6.86 -18.01 17.43
C ALA A 470 7.48 -18.67 16.18
N LEU A 471 7.09 -18.22 14.98
CA LEU A 471 7.65 -18.66 13.70
C LEU A 471 8.97 -17.97 13.32
N GLY A 472 9.52 -17.14 14.21
CA GLY A 472 10.82 -16.50 14.01
C GLY A 472 10.78 -15.32 13.04
N PHE A 473 9.65 -14.64 12.88
CA PHE A 473 9.60 -13.37 12.15
C PHE A 473 10.35 -12.29 12.94
N ASN A 474 11.25 -11.58 12.26
CA ASN A 474 12.09 -10.56 12.89
C ASN A 474 11.36 -9.23 13.09
N HIS A 475 10.35 -8.97 12.26
CA HIS A 475 9.57 -7.74 12.28
C HIS A 475 8.11 -8.02 11.88
N GLY A 476 7.22 -7.10 12.24
CA GLY A 476 5.83 -7.10 11.79
C GLY A 476 5.32 -5.71 11.45
N GLY A 477 4.40 -5.64 10.52
CA GLY A 477 3.71 -4.43 10.09
C GLY A 477 2.22 -4.61 10.27
N ALA A 478 1.59 -3.69 10.97
CA ALA A 478 0.15 -3.70 11.20
C ALA A 478 -0.44 -2.32 10.90
N GLY A 479 -1.54 -2.29 10.16
CA GLY A 479 -2.24 -1.06 9.76
C GLY A 479 -3.60 -0.96 10.42
N GLY A 480 -4.67 -1.24 9.67
CA GLY A 480 -6.06 -1.21 10.15
C GLY A 480 -6.33 -2.07 11.39
N PHE A 481 -5.44 -3.03 11.68
CA PHE A 481 -5.35 -3.77 12.94
C PHE A 481 -5.39 -2.86 14.20
N PHE A 482 -4.76 -1.68 14.18
CA PHE A 482 -4.63 -0.81 15.35
C PHE A 482 -5.86 0.09 15.60
N GLY A 483 -7.06 -0.45 15.44
CA GLY A 483 -8.29 0.23 15.88
C GLY A 483 -9.01 1.06 14.82
N GLU A 484 -8.66 0.89 13.53
CA GLU A 484 -9.48 1.40 12.43
C GLU A 484 -10.68 0.47 12.10
N LYS A 485 -10.71 -0.73 12.73
CA LYS A 485 -11.82 -1.68 12.70
C LYS A 485 -13.02 -1.14 13.49
N ARG A 486 -14.22 -1.20 12.90
CA ARG A 486 -15.49 -0.69 13.47
C ARG A 486 -16.35 -1.79 14.10
N ARG A 487 -17.25 -1.41 15.00
CA ARG A 487 -18.26 -2.25 15.65
C ARG A 487 -18.98 -3.14 14.66
N ALA A 488 -18.93 -4.45 14.79
CA ALA A 488 -19.83 -5.38 14.10
C ALA A 488 -19.97 -5.21 12.56
N CYS A 489 -19.09 -4.43 11.93
CA CYS A 489 -19.13 -4.05 10.52
C CYS A 489 -17.83 -4.56 9.89
N THR A 490 -17.92 -5.05 8.66
CA THR A 490 -16.70 -5.32 7.89
C THR A 490 -15.95 -4.01 7.70
N GLU A 491 -14.67 -3.98 8.09
CA GLU A 491 -13.72 -2.92 7.72
C GLU A 491 -13.92 -2.52 6.25
N PHE A 492 -13.80 -1.22 5.94
CA PHE A 492 -13.78 -0.77 4.56
C PHE A 492 -12.63 -1.46 3.84
N SER A 493 -12.96 -2.49 3.07
CA SER A 493 -11.97 -3.29 2.38
C SER A 493 -11.62 -2.60 1.06
N LEU A 494 -10.86 -1.51 1.17
CA LEU A 494 -10.44 -0.69 0.04
C LEU A 494 -9.04 -1.06 -0.44
N ALA A 495 -8.82 -0.91 -1.74
CA ALA A 495 -7.50 -1.00 -2.34
C ALA A 495 -7.41 -0.10 -3.57
N ALA A 496 -6.23 0.42 -3.90
CA ALA A 496 -5.97 1.05 -5.19
C ALA A 496 -4.81 0.32 -5.83
N LYS A 497 -5.00 -0.17 -7.05
CA LYS A 497 -4.08 -1.11 -7.70
C LYS A 497 -3.74 -0.68 -9.11
N LEU A 498 -2.48 -0.86 -9.48
CA LEU A 498 -2.04 -0.72 -10.86
C LEU A 498 -2.69 -1.83 -11.70
N VAL A 499 -3.40 -1.46 -12.76
CA VAL A 499 -4.16 -2.40 -13.60
C VAL A 499 -3.70 -2.40 -15.06
N LYS A 500 -3.07 -1.32 -15.52
CA LYS A 500 -2.69 -1.12 -16.90
C LYS A 500 -1.44 -0.26 -17.01
N THR A 501 -0.63 -0.53 -18.02
CA THR A 501 0.54 0.27 -18.39
C THR A 501 0.45 0.64 -19.85
N ILE A 502 0.89 1.85 -20.19
CA ILE A 502 0.96 2.35 -21.56
C ILE A 502 2.38 2.82 -21.77
N ARG A 503 3.08 2.24 -22.74
CA ARG A 503 4.42 2.68 -23.14
C ARG A 503 4.43 3.15 -24.58
N THR A 504 5.20 4.19 -24.84
CA THR A 504 5.46 4.64 -26.20
C THR A 504 6.77 4.04 -26.67
N VAL A 505 6.74 3.24 -27.74
CA VAL A 505 7.92 2.67 -28.38
C VAL A 505 8.31 3.56 -29.56
N ARG A 506 9.55 4.04 -29.57
CA ARG A 506 10.13 4.69 -30.75
C ARG A 506 10.58 3.61 -31.72
N PRO A 507 10.35 3.76 -33.04
CA PRO A 507 10.97 2.89 -34.02
C PRO A 507 12.50 2.89 -33.83
N ALA A 508 13.13 1.74 -34.01
CA ALA A 508 14.58 1.64 -34.01
C ALA A 508 15.18 2.49 -35.14
N ALA A 509 16.44 2.93 -34.96
CA ALA A 509 17.11 3.94 -35.80
C ALA A 509 17.38 3.49 -37.24
N ASP A 510 17.04 2.26 -37.60
CA ASP A 510 17.11 1.63 -38.90
C ASP A 510 15.90 1.98 -39.79
N GLY A 511 15.72 3.29 -40.01
CA GLY A 511 15.43 3.85 -41.33
C GLY A 511 14.13 3.49 -42.08
N ALA A 512 13.20 2.73 -41.51
CA ALA A 512 11.95 2.38 -42.20
C ALA A 512 10.73 2.52 -41.29
N ILE A 513 10.32 3.78 -41.06
CA ILE A 513 8.93 4.31 -41.06
C ILE A 513 9.02 5.71 -40.47
N ALA A 514 8.60 6.71 -41.25
CA ALA A 514 8.48 8.09 -40.81
C ALA A 514 7.49 8.20 -39.63
N GLY A 515 7.96 8.76 -38.51
CA GLY A 515 7.15 9.57 -37.59
C GLY A 515 6.11 8.89 -36.67
N GLY A 516 5.94 7.57 -36.70
CA GLY A 516 4.95 6.89 -35.85
C GLY A 516 5.50 6.49 -34.48
N ARG A 517 5.08 7.15 -33.39
CA ARG A 517 5.17 6.59 -32.03
C ARG A 517 4.21 5.41 -31.94
N SER A 518 4.70 4.20 -31.71
CA SER A 518 3.84 3.03 -31.47
C SER A 518 3.44 3.00 -29.98
N VAL A 519 2.15 2.88 -29.68
CA VAL A 519 1.66 2.79 -28.31
C VAL A 519 1.40 1.32 -27.98
N VAL A 520 2.07 0.81 -26.95
CA VAL A 520 1.91 -0.55 -26.45
C VAL A 520 1.17 -0.50 -25.12
N VAL A 521 0.04 -1.19 -25.05
CA VAL A 521 -0.76 -1.35 -23.84
C VAL A 521 -0.46 -2.71 -23.22
N GLY A 522 -0.13 -2.70 -21.93
CA GLY A 522 0.06 -3.90 -21.12
C GLY A 522 -0.96 -3.94 -19.98
N TYR A 523 -1.37 -5.14 -19.58
CA TYR A 523 -2.27 -5.34 -18.45
C TYR A 523 -1.50 -5.95 -17.28
N ALA A 524 -1.57 -5.29 -16.14
CA ALA A 524 -0.92 -5.74 -14.93
C ALA A 524 -1.80 -6.72 -14.17
N GLY A 525 -1.17 -7.55 -13.35
CA GLY A 525 -1.90 -8.34 -12.37
C GLY A 525 -1.03 -8.84 -11.23
N LYS A 526 -1.70 -9.35 -10.20
CA LYS A 526 -1.08 -9.97 -9.02
C LYS A 526 -1.83 -11.26 -8.69
N LEU A 527 -1.09 -12.33 -8.41
CA LEU A 527 -1.64 -13.59 -7.92
C LEU A 527 -1.81 -13.59 -6.39
N GLY A 528 -0.72 -13.29 -5.66
CA GLY A 528 -0.63 -13.59 -4.22
C GLY A 528 -0.23 -15.03 -3.94
N ASP A 529 -0.27 -15.39 -2.66
CA ASP A 529 -0.17 -16.76 -2.16
C ASP A 529 -1.55 -17.31 -1.77
N ALA A 530 -1.74 -18.62 -1.94
CA ALA A 530 -2.94 -19.34 -1.50
C ALA A 530 -2.95 -19.54 0.03
N ASP A 531 -4.12 -19.86 0.59
CA ASP A 531 -4.26 -20.37 1.96
C ASP A 531 -3.83 -21.85 2.02
N GLY A 532 -2.60 -22.12 1.60
CA GLY A 532 -2.09 -23.45 1.33
C GLY A 532 -1.08 -23.44 0.17
N SER A 533 -1.07 -24.50 -0.62
CA SER A 533 -0.20 -24.62 -1.80
C SER A 533 -0.94 -24.28 -3.08
N TRP A 534 -0.33 -23.48 -3.95
CA TRP A 534 -0.83 -23.31 -5.31
C TRP A 534 -0.83 -24.62 -6.10
N ALA A 535 0.05 -25.57 -5.77
CA ALA A 535 0.14 -26.88 -6.43
C ALA A 535 -1.16 -27.68 -6.29
N ASP A 536 -1.78 -27.59 -5.11
CA ASP A 536 -2.99 -28.34 -4.76
C ASP A 536 -4.27 -27.50 -4.89
N TYR A 537 -4.15 -26.24 -5.30
CA TYR A 537 -5.28 -25.30 -5.39
C TYR A 537 -6.32 -25.77 -6.43
N ASP A 538 -7.54 -26.00 -5.96
CA ASP A 538 -8.65 -26.50 -6.76
C ASP A 538 -9.56 -25.34 -7.18
N VAL A 539 -9.29 -24.79 -8.36
CA VAL A 539 -10.05 -23.67 -8.94
C VAL A 539 -11.55 -23.97 -9.06
N ALA A 540 -11.94 -25.24 -9.26
CA ALA A 540 -13.35 -25.60 -9.39
C ALA A 540 -14.10 -25.51 -8.04
N LYS A 541 -13.38 -25.70 -6.92
CA LYS A 541 -13.94 -25.58 -5.57
C LYS A 541 -13.80 -24.18 -4.99
N GLU A 542 -12.65 -23.55 -5.23
CA GLU A 542 -12.23 -22.33 -4.54
C GLU A 542 -12.48 -21.06 -5.37
N GLY A 543 -12.65 -21.20 -6.69
CA GLY A 543 -12.79 -20.07 -7.62
C GLY A 543 -11.50 -19.23 -7.73
N MET A 544 -11.61 -18.05 -8.34
CA MET A 544 -10.52 -17.06 -8.33
C MET A 544 -10.54 -16.30 -7.00
N PRO A 545 -9.41 -16.20 -6.28
CA PRO A 545 -9.34 -15.51 -5.01
C PRO A 545 -9.56 -14.01 -5.19
N ALA A 546 -10.18 -13.36 -4.20
CA ALA A 546 -10.41 -11.91 -4.20
C ALA A 546 -9.10 -11.07 -4.25
N LYS A 547 -7.95 -11.68 -3.92
CA LYS A 547 -6.63 -11.06 -4.02
C LYS A 547 -6.05 -11.07 -5.44
N PHE A 548 -6.63 -11.84 -6.37
CA PHE A 548 -6.26 -11.79 -7.78
C PHE A 548 -6.68 -10.45 -8.38
N ILE A 549 -5.70 -9.69 -8.85
CA ILE A 549 -5.89 -8.35 -9.41
C ILE A 549 -5.64 -8.41 -10.91
N ALA A 550 -6.59 -7.91 -11.69
CA ALA A 550 -6.46 -7.68 -13.13
C ALA A 550 -7.40 -6.54 -13.55
N SER A 551 -7.08 -5.84 -14.62
CA SER A 551 -7.99 -4.88 -15.25
C SER A 551 -9.26 -5.57 -15.75
N VAL A 552 -10.39 -4.86 -15.75
CA VAL A 552 -11.62 -5.29 -16.44
C VAL A 552 -11.44 -5.35 -17.96
N GLU A 553 -10.50 -4.58 -18.50
CA GLU A 553 -10.14 -4.57 -19.93
C GLU A 553 -9.24 -5.76 -20.31
N ALA A 554 -8.65 -6.45 -19.33
CA ALA A 554 -7.67 -7.49 -19.59
C ALA A 554 -8.36 -8.83 -19.97
N PRO A 555 -7.69 -9.71 -20.73
CA PRO A 555 -8.12 -11.10 -20.90
C PRO A 555 -7.95 -11.86 -19.56
N ARG A 556 -8.88 -11.63 -18.62
CA ARG A 556 -8.75 -11.98 -17.20
C ARG A 556 -8.45 -13.46 -16.98
N GLN A 557 -9.12 -14.35 -17.70
CA GLN A 557 -8.90 -15.79 -17.61
C GLN A 557 -7.48 -16.18 -18.07
N GLN A 558 -6.99 -15.62 -19.17
CA GLN A 558 -5.64 -15.92 -19.68
C GLN A 558 -4.56 -15.43 -18.70
N LEU A 559 -4.74 -14.25 -18.12
CA LEU A 559 -3.85 -13.73 -17.08
C LEU A 559 -3.87 -14.64 -15.84
N TRP A 560 -5.06 -15.06 -15.41
CA TRP A 560 -5.22 -15.99 -14.30
C TRP A 560 -4.50 -17.31 -14.56
N ASP A 561 -4.78 -17.97 -15.68
CA ASP A 561 -4.21 -19.28 -16.02
C ASP A 561 -2.68 -19.22 -16.07
N ARG A 562 -2.14 -18.15 -16.67
CA ARG A 562 -0.69 -17.89 -16.76
C ARG A 562 -0.06 -17.70 -15.38
N MET A 563 -0.64 -16.86 -14.53
CA MET A 563 -0.11 -16.60 -13.19
C MET A 563 -0.24 -17.81 -12.28
N LEU A 564 -1.37 -18.52 -12.33
CA LEU A 564 -1.58 -19.76 -11.58
C LEU A 564 -0.56 -20.82 -12.00
N ALA A 565 -0.24 -20.93 -13.29
CA ALA A 565 0.82 -21.83 -13.76
C ALA A 565 2.19 -21.50 -13.14
N TYR A 566 2.52 -20.21 -12.96
CA TYR A 566 3.73 -19.83 -12.25
C TYR A 566 3.70 -20.25 -10.78
N GLY A 567 2.63 -19.91 -10.05
CA GLY A 567 2.48 -20.27 -8.64
C GLY A 567 2.58 -21.79 -8.42
N ARG A 568 1.89 -22.57 -9.26
CA ARG A 568 1.92 -24.04 -9.24
C ARG A 568 3.32 -24.62 -9.40
N LYS A 569 4.12 -24.10 -10.35
CA LYS A 569 5.48 -24.60 -10.58
C LYS A 569 6.37 -24.43 -9.34
N GLY A 570 6.35 -23.25 -8.74
CA GLY A 570 7.18 -22.95 -7.56
C GLY A 570 6.76 -23.74 -6.33
N ASP A 571 5.45 -23.78 -6.06
CA ASP A 571 4.91 -24.49 -4.92
C ASP A 571 5.07 -26.01 -5.06
N ALA A 572 4.80 -26.60 -6.23
CA ALA A 572 5.00 -28.02 -6.46
C ALA A 572 6.48 -28.43 -6.35
N LEU A 573 7.40 -27.53 -6.69
CA LEU A 573 8.81 -27.75 -6.46
C LEU A 573 9.14 -27.70 -4.97
N HIS A 574 8.66 -26.69 -4.24
CA HIS A 574 8.87 -26.57 -2.80
C HIS A 574 8.31 -27.77 -2.03
N ASP A 575 7.06 -28.16 -2.31
CA ASP A 575 6.38 -29.26 -1.62
C ASP A 575 7.08 -30.60 -1.87
N ARG A 576 7.60 -30.83 -3.10
CA ARG A 576 8.43 -32.01 -3.41
C ARG A 576 9.73 -32.03 -2.61
N MET A 577 10.42 -30.89 -2.49
CA MET A 577 11.67 -30.79 -1.72
C MET A 577 11.43 -31.02 -0.22
N LEU A 578 10.29 -30.55 0.31
CA LEU A 578 9.90 -30.85 1.69
C LEU A 578 9.59 -32.34 1.89
N ALA A 579 8.84 -32.95 0.97
CA ALA A 579 8.43 -34.34 1.07
C ALA A 579 9.59 -35.35 0.92
N SER A 580 10.59 -35.04 0.09
CA SER A 580 11.75 -35.91 -0.09
C SER A 580 12.70 -35.90 1.10
N GLY A 581 12.67 -34.86 1.94
CA GLY A 581 13.65 -34.63 3.00
C GLY A 581 15.09 -34.49 2.48
N ASP A 582 15.25 -34.40 1.16
CA ASP A 582 16.51 -34.60 0.47
C ASP A 582 17.19 -33.25 0.27
N ALA A 583 18.39 -33.10 0.81
CA ALA A 583 19.20 -31.88 0.70
C ALA A 583 19.91 -31.74 -0.66
N GLY A 584 19.52 -32.55 -1.65
CA GLY A 584 20.08 -32.55 -2.99
C GLY A 584 19.84 -31.23 -3.75
N PRO A 585 20.59 -30.97 -4.83
CA PRO A 585 20.44 -29.76 -5.62
C PRO A 585 19.03 -29.69 -6.21
N LYS A 586 18.32 -28.62 -5.87
CA LYS A 586 16.98 -28.31 -6.37
C LYS A 586 17.03 -28.17 -7.89
N PRO A 587 16.15 -28.84 -8.66
CA PRO A 587 16.10 -28.63 -10.11
C PRO A 587 15.67 -27.18 -10.39
N PRO A 588 16.34 -26.48 -11.32
CA PRO A 588 16.06 -25.08 -11.59
C PRO A 588 14.67 -24.91 -12.23
N LEU A 589 13.99 -23.82 -11.86
CA LEU A 589 12.78 -23.36 -12.55
C LEU A 589 13.12 -22.48 -13.74
N LEU A 590 14.20 -21.72 -13.68
CA LEU A 590 14.65 -20.87 -14.76
C LEU A 590 15.44 -21.66 -15.80
N LEU A 591 15.27 -21.24 -17.05
CA LEU A 591 16.11 -21.65 -18.17
C LEU A 591 17.16 -20.56 -18.44
N ARG A 592 18.23 -20.92 -19.16
CA ARG A 592 19.27 -19.99 -19.58
C ARG A 592 18.70 -18.80 -20.34
N ARG A 593 17.72 -19.02 -21.21
CA ARG A 593 17.02 -17.95 -21.93
C ARG A 593 16.35 -16.93 -21.01
N ASP A 594 15.86 -17.36 -19.85
CA ASP A 594 15.17 -16.50 -18.89
C ASP A 594 16.18 -15.54 -18.21
N ALA A 595 17.35 -16.08 -17.82
CA ALA A 595 18.45 -15.29 -17.28
C ALA A 595 19.05 -14.33 -18.33
N LEU A 596 19.23 -14.78 -19.58
CA LEU A 596 19.70 -13.92 -20.67
C LEU A 596 18.73 -12.78 -20.98
N ALA A 597 17.42 -13.05 -20.96
CA ALA A 597 16.40 -12.02 -21.14
C ALA A 597 16.47 -10.97 -20.01
N LEU A 598 16.61 -11.41 -18.76
CA LEU A 598 16.80 -10.52 -17.60
C LEU A 598 18.09 -9.66 -17.73
N ALA A 599 19.22 -10.29 -18.03
CA ALA A 599 20.50 -9.60 -18.20
C ALA A 599 20.43 -8.58 -19.34
N SER A 600 19.77 -8.92 -20.45
CA SER A 600 19.54 -8.01 -21.57
C SER A 600 18.68 -6.81 -21.14
N ALA A 601 17.58 -7.01 -20.41
CA ALA A 601 16.74 -5.92 -19.94
C ALA A 601 17.49 -4.99 -18.97
N LEU A 602 18.27 -5.53 -18.04
CA LEU A 602 19.13 -4.74 -17.14
C LEU A 602 20.21 -3.96 -17.92
N SER A 603 20.81 -4.59 -18.92
CA SER A 603 21.83 -3.96 -19.78
C SER A 603 21.25 -2.82 -20.61
N GLN A 604 20.01 -2.91 -21.08
CA GLN A 604 19.33 -1.82 -21.77
C GLN A 604 19.14 -0.60 -20.86
N VAL A 605 18.77 -0.82 -19.59
CA VAL A 605 18.69 0.27 -18.61
C VAL A 605 20.07 0.88 -18.37
N LEU A 606 21.09 0.03 -18.16
CA LEU A 606 22.47 0.46 -17.91
C LEU A 606 23.05 1.29 -19.07
N ALA A 607 22.76 0.90 -20.31
CA ALA A 607 23.24 1.56 -21.52
C ALA A 607 22.46 2.84 -21.88
N SER A 608 21.38 3.16 -21.16
CA SER A 608 20.55 4.32 -21.48
C SER A 608 21.33 5.64 -21.33
N PRO A 609 21.12 6.64 -22.23
CA PRO A 609 21.73 7.96 -22.11
C PRO A 609 21.46 8.64 -20.75
N SER A 610 20.31 8.39 -20.12
CA SER A 610 20.00 8.95 -18.80
C SER A 610 20.91 8.39 -17.71
N MET A 611 21.37 7.15 -17.89
CA MET A 611 22.36 6.51 -17.04
C MET A 611 23.79 6.88 -17.46
N SER A 612 24.05 7.89 -18.31
CA SER A 612 25.41 8.34 -18.61
C SER A 612 25.96 9.36 -17.60
N ASP A 613 25.08 10.00 -16.82
CA ASP A 613 25.46 11.05 -15.86
C ASP A 613 26.42 10.52 -14.77
N PRO A 614 27.55 11.21 -14.48
CA PRO A 614 28.50 10.80 -13.45
C PRO A 614 27.90 10.68 -12.04
N ARG A 615 26.84 11.44 -11.73
CA ARG A 615 26.15 11.37 -10.43
C ARG A 615 25.57 10.00 -10.12
N TYR A 616 25.30 9.19 -11.15
CA TYR A 616 24.74 7.85 -11.01
C TYR A 616 25.81 6.74 -11.04
N ALA A 617 27.10 7.06 -10.91
CA ALA A 617 28.20 6.09 -11.02
C ALA A 617 28.03 4.87 -10.08
N ALA A 618 27.73 5.09 -8.80
CA ALA A 618 27.53 3.98 -7.85
C ALA A 618 26.31 3.11 -8.19
N MET A 619 25.23 3.71 -8.73
CA MET A 619 24.05 2.97 -9.17
C MET A 619 24.37 2.11 -10.39
N LYS A 620 25.12 2.65 -11.35
CA LYS A 620 25.59 1.92 -12.54
C LYS A 620 26.48 0.75 -12.17
N GLU A 621 27.42 0.96 -11.25
CA GLU A 621 28.33 -0.09 -10.79
C GLU A 621 27.54 -1.26 -10.18
N ARG A 622 26.57 -0.97 -9.30
CA ARG A 622 25.69 -2.01 -8.73
C ARG A 622 24.85 -2.70 -9.82
N LEU A 623 24.26 -1.95 -10.75
CA LEU A 623 23.48 -2.52 -11.84
C LEU A 623 24.32 -3.41 -12.76
N ALA A 624 25.53 -2.98 -13.11
CA ALA A 624 26.49 -3.78 -13.88
C ALA A 624 26.91 -5.06 -13.14
N GLY A 625 27.12 -4.97 -11.82
CA GLY A 625 27.38 -6.14 -10.98
C GLY A 625 26.23 -7.14 -10.99
N PHE A 626 24.97 -6.67 -11.02
CA PHE A 626 23.81 -7.56 -11.16
C PHE A 626 23.70 -8.18 -12.55
N VAL A 627 24.00 -7.43 -13.62
CA VAL A 627 24.08 -7.99 -14.99
C VAL A 627 25.06 -9.16 -15.01
N GLN A 628 26.29 -8.95 -14.53
CA GLN A 628 27.33 -9.98 -14.49
C GLN A 628 26.92 -11.20 -13.65
N ALA A 629 26.30 -10.97 -12.49
CA ALA A 629 25.83 -12.04 -11.61
C ALA A 629 24.74 -12.90 -12.29
N VAL A 630 23.78 -12.25 -12.95
CA VAL A 630 22.70 -12.93 -13.67
C VAL A 630 23.25 -13.72 -14.87
N GLU A 631 24.19 -13.16 -15.63
CA GLU A 631 24.83 -13.85 -16.75
C GLU A 631 25.62 -15.08 -16.28
N ALA A 632 26.39 -14.95 -15.19
CA ALA A 632 27.17 -16.04 -14.62
C ALA A 632 26.28 -17.17 -14.10
N ALA A 633 25.20 -16.85 -13.37
CA ALA A 633 24.24 -17.84 -12.92
C ALA A 633 23.50 -18.49 -14.11
N GLY A 634 23.10 -17.69 -15.10
CA GLY A 634 22.43 -18.15 -16.32
C GLY A 634 23.25 -19.16 -17.13
N ALA A 635 24.58 -19.05 -17.13
CA ALA A 635 25.46 -20.01 -17.81
C ALA A 635 25.42 -21.43 -17.20
N ALA A 636 24.97 -21.57 -15.95
CA ALA A 636 24.79 -22.85 -15.27
C ALA A 636 23.37 -23.43 -15.39
N LEU A 637 22.42 -22.68 -15.96
CA LEU A 637 21.04 -23.12 -16.14
C LEU A 637 20.87 -24.00 -17.39
N PRO A 638 19.88 -24.90 -17.41
CA PRO A 638 19.52 -25.66 -18.60
C PRO A 638 19.06 -24.72 -19.73
N GLU A 639 19.21 -25.17 -20.98
CA GLU A 639 18.88 -24.39 -22.19
C GLU A 639 17.40 -23.96 -22.26
#